data_AF-H0EAC9-F1
#
_entry.id   AF-H0EAC9-F1
#
_cell.length_a   1.000
_cell.length_b   1.000
_cell.length_c   1.000
_cell.angle_alpha   90.00
_cell.angle_beta   90.00
_cell.angle_gamma   90.00
#
_symmetry.space_group_name_H-M   'P 1'
#
loop_
_entity.id
_entity.type
_entity.pdbx_description
1 polymer ?
#
loop_
_entity_poly.entity_id
_entity_poly.type
_entity_poly.pdbx_seq_one_letter_code
_entity_poly.pdbx_strand_id
1 'polypeptide(L)'
;MRKLLRLPLAALVVAGGALLPSTAPAAPTPEQRLNLLPPSGWLETVIDDVLHSEPLGRLLQDSRSAKAVPLGRLLQDALCPPVTEVDELVDGVPGLSDLTGLLTTGACNLDVLDYAFHTEFRRPNGQIVKRDVPATLEFPTPLNVDDDPAPEFLASLQVFSLDKATLKIERVPGRQEHLPASVEAVIADPSDGSLPRKRVAVGFDGMPSDAPTAWQTVIRLTDVFGDAEPTRFGATVTQTGATGPVALLAEVFDGVDGKGVRTNRMATRLEQEKPPQRTTADFAFAADDAIEANLRTTERTRTTVSARLQDDALDEEDRVVATIEDLPRSIDLRFQPLGEDDQRIDYQASEPIDRISADITARKGAPTYDTVVDAGLVHLRRAPIGATARIKTLDRRIEKLAIDTRGGPVGEVEAAFAVNGQPIVDPAPGAYVKSVDGEGSGPTQFRSSALRLFDVEQVRIEGTAPGSASRSILLDATMRSGPVRASFKRPDLEAEALVRNLPHRARLAIDPTAPRIVFDGHGQGIDEIAVQATSPEPLLERATHFEASVKGIPATMDLEVAEDEDGTIEFSSDAPVGEIDLRASDGHGESLPAGEQGVILRDQDDRWLLAARVFGLRQVRITPDPLDLLVRAGAGRPFTAKATLAQETGPDQRIDARIDALPRRVALRLVDDAASGTQVTYDADAPVARVSLRGSDLDVVDRADQLRLEIEDAPRHLEAKLPETGPVIEATASEPVGRLLIQAAGGALRELPANHDGILYHDTPSEYALTAGVSHLRSARIETRKTELEDVTDVQVDLPDSPRVFAIDMRTFDEIEGVEEFVRGYVDRPQARTEIRMRAPADGVPDEDERATAIRYRAAAPISELHLETDRGKKLGLLHATVANVPKQLDVCFHAGSKCRRNGSPNFASEASLEITDNGSSQQPMTVDALVCLEPGNERDCRSSDHRKKFLRLRDVQLGDLAFDVMVAPGGIPRAYIDTANRPVIGSIDYRDDLDFPGSWSGASATFGGPDGLRARHRSFIGPVGSGEIACSPGTSMRLVGLPDLPLTPFLCGF
;
A
#
# COMPACT_ATOMS: atom_id res chain seq x y z
N MET A 1 5.12 -26.69 33.95
CA MET A 1 5.60 -27.95 33.36
C MET A 1 5.13 -28.27 31.93
N ARG A 2 3.99 -28.93 31.64
CA ARG A 2 3.74 -29.54 30.29
C ARG A 2 3.54 -28.59 29.09
N LYS A 3 2.95 -27.39 29.27
CA LYS A 3 2.94 -26.34 28.22
C LYS A 3 4.28 -25.60 28.11
N LEU A 4 4.99 -25.50 29.23
CA LEU A 4 6.29 -24.84 29.36
C LEU A 4 7.45 -25.61 28.71
N LEU A 5 7.31 -26.92 28.46
CA LEU A 5 8.36 -27.81 27.91
C LEU A 5 8.33 -28.05 26.39
N ARG A 6 7.30 -27.55 25.68
CA ARG A 6 7.18 -27.71 24.21
C ARG A 6 7.98 -26.69 23.39
N LEU A 7 8.19 -25.51 23.97
CA LEU A 7 8.98 -24.42 23.38
C LEU A 7 10.49 -24.42 23.71
N PRO A 8 11.00 -24.90 24.88
CA PRO A 8 12.42 -24.89 25.25
C PRO A 8 13.35 -25.75 24.40
N LEU A 9 12.91 -26.98 24.08
CA LEU A 9 13.73 -27.94 23.33
C LEU A 9 13.84 -27.51 21.85
N ALA A 10 12.80 -26.85 21.34
CA ALA A 10 12.86 -26.15 20.07
C ALA A 10 13.70 -24.86 20.17
N ALA A 11 13.44 -24.03 21.17
CA ALA A 11 14.12 -22.75 21.38
C ALA A 11 15.63 -22.88 21.62
N LEU A 12 16.13 -24.04 22.10
CA LEU A 12 17.56 -24.34 22.27
C LEU A 12 18.40 -24.20 21.00
N VAL A 13 17.74 -24.06 19.84
CA VAL A 13 18.40 -23.82 18.56
C VAL A 13 17.75 -22.66 17.79
N VAL A 14 16.54 -22.22 18.15
CA VAL A 14 15.58 -21.46 17.31
C VAL A 14 15.59 -19.94 17.57
N ALA A 15 16.76 -19.35 17.66
CA ALA A 15 16.89 -17.89 17.72
C ALA A 15 16.70 -17.22 16.33
N GLY A 16 15.61 -17.51 15.62
CA GLY A 16 15.25 -16.81 14.38
C GLY A 16 14.23 -17.55 13.53
N GLY A 17 12.97 -17.13 13.50
CA GLY A 17 11.97 -17.74 12.60
C GLY A 17 10.55 -17.19 12.70
N ALA A 18 10.31 -16.04 12.06
CA ALA A 18 9.07 -15.55 11.42
C ALA A 18 7.73 -15.32 12.20
N LEU A 19 6.98 -14.34 11.65
CA LEU A 19 5.69 -13.75 12.05
C LEU A 19 4.60 -13.99 10.97
N LEU A 20 3.31 -13.88 11.37
CA LEU A 20 2.06 -13.50 10.62
C LEU A 20 0.87 -14.52 10.57
N PRO A 21 -0.40 -14.05 10.40
CA PRO A 21 -1.57 -14.44 11.24
C PRO A 21 -2.70 -15.23 10.55
N SER A 22 -3.62 -15.82 11.33
CA SER A 22 -5.05 -15.91 10.97
C SER A 22 -5.97 -15.89 12.21
N THR A 23 -7.20 -15.40 12.06
CA THR A 23 -8.28 -15.24 13.06
C THR A 23 -9.44 -16.20 12.77
N ALA A 24 -10.08 -16.82 13.79
CA ALA A 24 -11.54 -17.13 13.90
C ALA A 24 -11.84 -17.80 15.27
N PRO A 25 -13.11 -17.92 15.77
CA PRO A 25 -13.46 -17.74 17.18
C PRO A 25 -13.66 -19.03 17.99
N ALA A 26 -13.88 -18.81 19.30
CA ALA A 26 -14.04 -19.78 20.38
C ALA A 26 -15.03 -20.94 20.09
N ALA A 27 -14.63 -22.14 20.52
CA ALA A 27 -15.46 -23.35 20.51
C ALA A 27 -16.34 -23.46 21.79
N PRO A 28 -17.50 -24.13 21.70
CA PRO A 28 -18.48 -24.25 22.79
C PRO A 28 -18.09 -25.30 23.85
N THR A 29 -18.70 -25.16 25.03
CA THR A 29 -18.46 -25.89 26.28
C THR A 29 -18.99 -27.34 26.30
N PRO A 30 -18.44 -28.19 27.19
CA PRO A 30 -18.70 -29.62 27.25
C PRO A 30 -19.97 -29.94 28.05
N GLU A 31 -21.12 -29.95 27.39
CA GLU A 31 -22.32 -30.59 27.90
C GLU A 31 -22.96 -31.41 26.77
N GLN A 32 -23.43 -32.62 27.13
CA GLN A 32 -24.09 -33.62 26.29
C GLN A 32 -23.18 -34.70 25.69
N ARG A 33 -23.06 -35.81 26.44
CA ARG A 33 -23.28 -37.17 25.92
C ARG A 33 -23.47 -38.16 27.09
N LEU A 34 -24.73 -38.53 27.33
CA LEU A 34 -25.12 -39.67 28.15
C LEU A 34 -26.20 -40.49 27.42
N ASN A 35 -26.15 -41.80 27.65
CA ASN A 35 -27.13 -42.86 27.37
C ASN A 35 -27.19 -43.48 25.97
N LEU A 36 -26.85 -44.77 25.89
CA LEU A 36 -27.77 -45.88 25.60
C LEU A 36 -27.15 -47.24 26.05
N LEU A 37 -27.89 -47.97 26.89
CA LEU A 37 -27.77 -49.39 27.32
C LEU A 37 -28.90 -50.20 26.62
N PRO A 38 -29.16 -51.53 26.85
CA PRO A 38 -28.39 -52.80 27.07
C PRO A 38 -28.94 -53.92 26.07
N PRO A 39 -28.95 -55.28 26.27
CA PRO A 39 -28.63 -56.13 27.44
C PRO A 39 -28.00 -57.55 27.28
N SER A 40 -27.69 -58.12 28.46
CA SER A 40 -27.65 -59.54 28.90
C SER A 40 -26.49 -60.43 28.43
N GLY A 41 -25.89 -61.32 29.25
CA GLY A 41 -26.10 -61.72 30.64
C GLY A 41 -25.67 -63.19 30.84
N TRP A 42 -24.76 -63.45 31.79
CA TRP A 42 -24.52 -64.70 32.59
C TRP A 42 -23.07 -64.62 33.16
N LEU A 43 -22.71 -64.99 34.38
CA LEU A 43 -23.39 -65.79 35.39
C LEU A 43 -22.84 -65.42 36.78
N GLU A 44 -23.70 -64.86 37.65
CA GLU A 44 -23.58 -65.00 39.11
C GLU A 44 -23.89 -66.45 39.46
N THR A 45 -22.92 -67.17 39.98
CA THR A 45 -23.05 -68.09 41.12
C THR A 45 -21.71 -68.77 41.27
N VAL A 46 -21.02 -68.48 42.38
CA VAL A 46 -20.13 -69.36 43.15
C VAL A 46 -19.19 -68.45 43.93
N ILE A 47 -19.38 -68.47 45.25
CA ILE A 47 -18.50 -67.98 46.32
C ILE A 47 -18.92 -66.63 46.92
N ASP A 48 -20.07 -66.70 47.58
CA ASP A 48 -20.35 -66.02 48.85
C ASP A 48 -20.05 -66.99 50.03
N ASP A 49 -18.92 -67.73 50.00
CA ASP A 49 -18.70 -68.80 50.98
C ASP A 49 -17.24 -68.99 51.45
N VAL A 50 -16.34 -68.03 51.20
CA VAL A 50 -14.96 -68.10 51.72
C VAL A 50 -14.47 -66.75 52.26
N LEU A 51 -15.36 -66.04 52.95
CA LEU A 51 -14.95 -65.29 54.13
C LEU A 51 -14.90 -66.30 55.29
N HIS A 52 -13.91 -66.18 56.17
CA HIS A 52 -13.72 -66.87 57.46
C HIS A 52 -12.84 -68.14 57.50
N SER A 53 -11.51 -67.98 57.42
CA SER A 53 -10.55 -68.34 58.50
C SER A 53 -9.10 -68.53 57.99
N GLU A 54 -8.16 -67.97 58.75
CA GLU A 54 -6.70 -68.06 58.65
C GLU A 54 -6.13 -69.12 59.63
N PRO A 55 -4.83 -69.50 59.60
CA PRO A 55 -3.81 -69.43 58.54
C PRO A 55 -2.92 -70.72 58.52
N LEU A 56 -1.77 -70.69 57.82
CA LEU A 56 -0.65 -71.66 57.77
C LEU A 56 -0.64 -72.83 56.75
N GLY A 57 -1.73 -73.12 56.04
CA GLY A 57 -1.75 -74.25 55.08
C GLY A 57 -1.26 -73.96 53.65
N ARG A 58 -1.19 -72.69 53.21
CA ARG A 58 -1.01 -72.33 51.79
C ARG A 58 0.41 -71.96 51.37
N LEU A 59 1.35 -71.82 52.30
CA LEU A 59 2.73 -71.38 52.00
C LEU A 59 3.61 -72.44 51.33
N LEU A 60 3.13 -73.68 51.15
CA LEU A 60 3.91 -74.78 50.57
C LEU A 60 3.38 -75.35 49.25
N GLN A 61 2.31 -74.80 48.66
CA GLN A 61 1.72 -75.35 47.42
C GLN A 61 1.97 -74.55 46.13
N ASP A 62 2.44 -73.31 46.18
CA ASP A 62 2.69 -72.49 44.98
C ASP A 62 4.14 -72.50 44.44
N SER A 63 5.01 -73.40 44.93
CA SER A 63 6.43 -73.44 44.50
C SER A 63 6.72 -74.22 43.20
N ARG A 64 5.72 -74.57 42.38
CA ARG A 64 5.94 -75.33 41.12
C ARG A 64 5.92 -74.50 39.82
N SER A 65 5.92 -73.17 39.91
CA SER A 65 6.08 -72.27 38.75
C SER A 65 6.94 -71.04 39.09
N ALA A 66 8.05 -71.24 39.81
CA ALA A 66 8.94 -70.16 40.20
C ALA A 66 9.77 -69.63 39.01
N LYS A 67 9.33 -68.50 38.43
CA LYS A 67 10.29 -67.45 38.03
C LYS A 67 11.07 -67.05 39.28
N ALA A 68 12.39 -66.92 39.18
CA ALA A 68 13.25 -66.52 40.29
C ALA A 68 12.66 -65.29 41.00
N VAL A 69 12.20 -65.47 42.23
CA VAL A 69 11.86 -64.34 43.12
C VAL A 69 13.20 -63.75 43.56
N PRO A 70 13.46 -62.45 43.35
CA PRO A 70 14.69 -61.82 43.81
C PRO A 70 14.87 -62.04 45.32
N LEU A 71 16.10 -62.33 45.73
CA LEU A 71 16.46 -62.55 47.14
C LEU A 71 16.01 -61.38 48.05
N GLY A 72 15.92 -60.17 47.50
CA GLY A 72 15.41 -58.97 48.18
C GLY A 72 13.98 -59.10 48.70
N ARG A 73 13.04 -59.65 47.92
CA ARG A 73 11.65 -59.86 48.36
C ARG A 73 11.53 -60.94 49.44
N LEU A 74 12.35 -61.97 49.34
CA LEU A 74 12.46 -63.03 50.35
C LEU A 74 13.05 -62.54 51.68
N LEU A 75 13.91 -61.51 51.62
CA LEU A 75 14.48 -60.85 52.80
C LEU A 75 13.53 -59.80 53.39
N GLN A 76 12.73 -59.11 52.58
CA GLN A 76 11.77 -58.09 53.01
C GLN A 76 10.68 -58.67 53.94
N ASP A 77 10.09 -59.81 53.57
CA ASP A 77 9.07 -60.49 54.39
C ASP A 77 9.66 -61.10 55.69
N ALA A 78 10.98 -61.31 55.75
CA ALA A 78 11.67 -61.91 56.89
C ALA A 78 12.31 -60.88 57.84
N LEU A 79 12.62 -59.66 57.38
CA LEU A 79 13.42 -58.68 58.13
C LEU A 79 12.66 -57.41 58.57
N CYS A 80 11.39 -57.23 58.20
CA CYS A 80 10.58 -56.06 58.59
C CYS A 80 9.39 -56.34 59.55
N PRO A 81 9.62 -56.78 60.81
CA PRO A 81 8.63 -56.65 61.89
C PRO A 81 8.57 -55.20 62.42
N PRO A 82 7.52 -54.79 63.18
CA PRO A 82 7.34 -53.41 63.64
C PRO A 82 8.54 -52.92 64.49
N VAL A 83 9.08 -51.76 64.10
CA VAL A 83 10.42 -51.22 64.39
C VAL A 83 10.63 -50.75 65.84
N THR A 84 9.70 -51.01 66.77
CA THR A 84 9.86 -50.55 68.16
C THR A 84 10.88 -51.35 68.99
N GLU A 85 11.31 -52.54 68.55
CA GLU A 85 12.21 -53.41 69.35
C GLU A 85 13.70 -53.30 69.01
N VAL A 86 14.08 -52.66 67.89
CA VAL A 86 15.48 -52.58 67.45
C VAL A 86 16.21 -51.35 68.03
N ASP A 87 15.51 -50.23 68.24
CA ASP A 87 16.11 -49.02 68.84
C ASP A 87 16.60 -49.26 70.28
N GLU A 88 15.92 -50.10 71.07
CA GLU A 88 16.35 -50.42 72.44
C GLU A 88 17.61 -51.30 72.50
N LEU A 89 17.97 -52.01 71.41
CA LEU A 89 19.11 -52.93 71.40
C LEU A 89 20.42 -52.25 70.99
N VAL A 90 20.37 -51.08 70.34
CA VAL A 90 21.54 -50.42 69.73
C VAL A 90 21.94 -49.11 70.43
N ASP A 91 21.08 -48.57 71.32
CA ASP A 91 21.29 -47.31 72.06
C ASP A 91 22.51 -47.33 73.03
N GLY A 92 23.17 -48.49 73.18
CA GLY A 92 24.34 -48.68 74.04
C GLY A 92 25.70 -48.79 73.35
N VAL A 93 25.79 -48.79 72.00
CA VAL A 93 27.05 -49.07 71.29
C VAL A 93 27.55 -47.85 70.49
N PRO A 94 28.62 -47.17 70.93
CA PRO A 94 29.20 -46.04 70.21
C PRO A 94 29.70 -46.46 68.82
N GLY A 95 29.17 -45.82 67.76
CA GLY A 95 29.58 -46.03 66.37
C GLY A 95 28.60 -46.85 65.50
N LEU A 96 27.52 -47.39 66.07
CA LEU A 96 26.48 -48.11 65.32
C LEU A 96 25.21 -47.28 65.04
N SER A 97 25.02 -46.15 65.72
CA SER A 97 23.88 -45.23 65.53
C SER A 97 23.82 -44.60 64.12
N ASP A 98 24.97 -44.43 63.46
CA ASP A 98 25.02 -43.87 62.10
C ASP A 98 24.68 -44.93 61.03
N LEU A 99 24.82 -46.22 61.37
CA LEU A 99 24.47 -47.36 60.52
C LEU A 99 22.99 -47.75 60.67
N THR A 100 22.38 -47.54 61.85
CA THR A 100 20.96 -47.83 62.06
C THR A 100 20.06 -46.91 61.26
N GLY A 101 20.35 -45.61 61.12
CA GLY A 101 19.56 -44.73 60.25
C GLY A 101 19.57 -45.13 58.76
N LEU A 102 20.66 -45.78 58.30
CA LEU A 102 20.78 -46.28 56.92
C LEU A 102 20.08 -47.64 56.75
N LEU A 103 20.01 -48.45 57.82
CA LEU A 103 19.35 -49.76 57.83
C LEU A 103 17.84 -49.69 58.14
N THR A 104 17.38 -48.82 59.04
CA THR A 104 15.95 -48.68 59.35
C THR A 104 15.17 -47.99 58.24
N THR A 105 15.78 -47.04 57.53
CA THR A 105 15.19 -46.41 56.34
C THR A 105 15.43 -47.22 55.06
N GLY A 106 16.54 -47.97 54.98
CA GLY A 106 16.92 -48.73 53.79
C GLY A 106 16.41 -50.17 53.71
N ALA A 107 16.18 -50.86 54.84
CA ALA A 107 15.81 -52.29 54.83
C ALA A 107 14.31 -52.57 54.61
N CYS A 108 13.43 -51.58 54.77
CA CYS A 108 11.99 -51.74 54.48
C CYS A 108 11.51 -51.06 53.19
N ASN A 109 12.34 -50.20 52.59
CA ASN A 109 12.18 -49.67 51.23
C ASN A 109 13.05 -50.46 50.23
N LEU A 110 13.11 -51.79 50.33
CA LEU A 110 14.00 -52.63 49.49
C LEU A 110 13.65 -52.62 47.99
N ASP A 111 12.47 -52.13 47.60
CA ASP A 111 12.17 -51.87 46.18
C ASP A 111 13.14 -50.85 45.55
N VAL A 112 13.82 -50.02 46.37
CA VAL A 112 14.89 -49.09 45.97
C VAL A 112 16.17 -49.80 45.50
N LEU A 113 16.36 -51.08 45.82
CA LEU A 113 17.56 -51.85 45.44
C LEU A 113 17.40 -52.68 44.16
N ASP A 114 16.22 -52.66 43.53
CA ASP A 114 16.01 -53.35 42.26
C ASP A 114 16.69 -52.59 41.12
N TYR A 115 17.83 -53.13 40.66
CA TYR A 115 18.47 -52.72 39.42
C TYR A 115 18.90 -53.91 38.58
N ALA A 116 18.93 -53.68 37.27
CA ALA A 116 19.34 -54.66 36.28
C ALA A 116 20.23 -53.99 35.23
N PHE A 117 21.07 -54.78 34.58
CA PHE A 117 21.77 -54.36 33.38
C PHE A 117 20.95 -54.73 32.15
N HIS A 118 20.63 -53.74 31.33
CA HIS A 118 20.13 -53.97 29.99
C HIS A 118 21.31 -53.92 29.02
N THR A 119 21.44 -54.95 28.18
CA THR A 119 22.51 -55.05 27.20
C THR A 119 21.94 -55.29 25.82
N GLU A 120 22.47 -54.58 24.82
CA GLU A 120 22.18 -54.82 23.41
C GLU A 120 23.48 -55.13 22.66
N PHE A 121 23.50 -56.18 21.85
CA PHE A 121 24.65 -56.55 21.04
C PHE A 121 24.26 -56.71 19.57
N ARG A 122 25.01 -56.08 18.67
CA ARG A 122 24.80 -56.20 17.22
C ARG A 122 25.65 -57.33 16.65
N ARG A 123 25.01 -58.43 16.30
CA ARG A 123 25.66 -59.53 15.57
C ARG A 123 26.22 -59.05 14.22
N PRO A 124 27.22 -59.74 13.65
CA PRO A 124 27.72 -59.44 12.30
C PRO A 124 26.64 -59.49 11.20
N ASN A 125 25.55 -60.23 11.42
CA ASN A 125 24.40 -60.29 10.50
C ASN A 125 23.40 -59.12 10.68
N GLY A 126 23.69 -58.17 11.58
CA GLY A 126 22.85 -57.00 11.88
C GLY A 126 21.74 -57.26 12.92
N GLN A 127 21.53 -58.49 13.38
CA GLN A 127 20.54 -58.79 14.41
C GLN A 127 20.99 -58.26 15.78
N ILE A 128 20.05 -57.66 16.52
CA ILE A 128 20.28 -57.17 17.88
C ILE A 128 19.86 -58.24 18.89
N VAL A 129 20.77 -58.64 19.76
CA VAL A 129 20.52 -59.50 20.93
C VAL A 129 20.29 -58.59 22.13
N LYS A 130 19.16 -58.74 22.83
CA LYS A 130 18.82 -57.96 24.02
C LYS A 130 18.78 -58.86 25.25
N ARG A 131 19.33 -58.41 26.37
CA ARG A 131 19.29 -59.14 27.65
C ARG A 131 19.09 -58.18 28.81
N ASP A 132 18.30 -58.62 29.78
CA ASP A 132 18.15 -57.98 31.08
C ASP A 132 18.76 -58.91 32.13
N VAL A 133 19.80 -58.45 32.82
CA VAL A 133 20.54 -59.21 33.83
C VAL A 133 20.31 -58.56 35.19
N PRO A 134 19.53 -59.17 36.09
CA PRO A 134 19.39 -58.69 37.47
C PRO A 134 20.76 -58.63 38.14
N ALA A 135 21.00 -57.58 38.92
CA ALA A 135 22.29 -57.32 39.55
C ALA A 135 22.13 -57.03 41.05
N THR A 136 23.23 -57.08 41.79
CA THR A 136 23.25 -56.83 43.24
C THR A 136 24.25 -55.73 43.56
N LEU A 137 23.81 -54.75 44.34
CA LEU A 137 24.51 -53.49 44.54
C LEU A 137 25.91 -53.75 45.08
N GLU A 138 26.91 -53.01 44.61
CA GLU A 138 28.33 -53.16 44.97
C GLU A 138 29.01 -54.45 44.49
N PHE A 139 28.29 -55.43 43.95
CA PHE A 139 28.88 -56.66 43.40
C PHE A 139 29.09 -56.58 41.88
N PRO A 140 30.31 -56.92 41.39
CA PRO A 140 30.55 -57.09 39.96
C PRO A 140 29.64 -58.17 39.38
N THR A 141 28.80 -57.78 38.43
CA THR A 141 27.88 -58.65 37.70
C THR A 141 28.52 -59.01 36.36
N PRO A 142 28.77 -60.30 36.07
CA PRO A 142 29.24 -60.73 34.76
C PRO A 142 28.11 -60.55 33.74
N LEU A 143 28.38 -59.79 32.69
CA LEU A 143 27.44 -59.55 31.59
C LEU A 143 27.93 -60.29 30.34
N ASN A 144 27.14 -61.26 29.93
CA ASN A 144 27.27 -61.90 28.63
C ASN A 144 26.33 -61.15 27.67
N VAL A 145 26.89 -60.54 26.62
CA VAL A 145 26.13 -59.74 25.65
C VAL A 145 25.99 -60.44 24.30
N ASP A 146 26.86 -61.40 23.97
CA ASP A 146 26.89 -62.09 22.68
C ASP A 146 26.47 -63.58 22.78
N ASP A 147 26.79 -64.41 21.78
CA ASP A 147 26.40 -65.83 21.76
C ASP A 147 27.41 -66.76 22.45
N ASP A 148 28.60 -66.27 22.84
CA ASP A 148 29.57 -67.02 23.65
C ASP A 148 28.98 -67.19 25.06
N PRO A 149 29.03 -68.38 25.68
CA PRO A 149 28.61 -68.54 27.07
C PRO A 149 29.44 -67.73 28.09
N ALA A 150 30.65 -67.30 27.74
CA ALA A 150 31.47 -66.46 28.60
C ALA A 150 30.89 -65.03 28.77
N PRO A 151 31.24 -64.30 29.84
CA PRO A 151 30.92 -62.89 29.93
C PRO A 151 31.97 -62.03 29.23
N GLU A 152 31.51 -60.96 28.56
CA GLU A 152 32.38 -59.98 27.90
C GLU A 152 32.67 -58.79 28.83
N PHE A 153 31.73 -58.47 29.73
CA PHE A 153 31.88 -57.35 30.68
C PHE A 153 31.71 -57.79 32.14
N LEU A 154 32.34 -57.01 33.01
CA LEU A 154 32.04 -56.94 34.44
C LEU A 154 31.46 -55.55 34.71
N ALA A 155 30.22 -55.51 35.22
CA ALA A 155 29.55 -54.26 35.54
C ALA A 155 29.17 -54.19 37.02
N SER A 156 29.38 -53.04 37.66
CA SER A 156 29.03 -52.82 39.07
C SER A 156 28.48 -51.43 39.27
N LEU A 157 27.43 -51.31 40.10
CA LEU A 157 26.90 -50.04 40.58
C LEU A 157 27.26 -49.89 42.06
N GLN A 158 28.09 -48.90 42.38
CA GLN A 158 28.52 -48.57 43.74
C GLN A 158 27.80 -47.31 44.21
N VAL A 159 27.06 -47.36 45.31
CA VAL A 159 26.36 -46.20 45.86
C VAL A 159 27.15 -45.70 47.06
N PHE A 160 27.71 -44.49 46.96
CA PHE A 160 28.50 -43.89 48.04
C PHE A 160 27.63 -43.08 48.99
N SER A 161 26.59 -42.47 48.44
CA SER A 161 25.57 -41.68 49.11
C SER A 161 24.34 -41.67 48.23
N LEU A 162 23.20 -41.25 48.79
CA LEU A 162 21.93 -41.23 48.07
C LEU A 162 21.95 -40.28 46.86
N ASP A 163 22.84 -39.29 46.88
CA ASP A 163 23.06 -38.34 45.79
C ASP A 163 24.21 -38.72 44.85
N LYS A 164 24.91 -39.85 45.08
CA LYS A 164 26.09 -40.22 44.30
C LYS A 164 26.25 -41.73 44.15
N ALA A 165 26.14 -42.19 42.90
CA ALA A 165 26.47 -43.55 42.50
C ALA A 165 27.61 -43.56 41.46
N THR A 166 28.36 -44.65 41.41
CA THR A 166 29.36 -44.89 40.37
C THR A 166 29.04 -46.19 39.67
N LEU A 167 28.78 -46.09 38.38
CA LEU A 167 28.62 -47.24 37.50
C LEU A 167 29.95 -47.48 36.81
N LYS A 168 30.49 -48.70 36.96
CA LYS A 168 31.73 -49.15 36.35
C LYS A 168 31.43 -50.34 35.45
N ILE A 169 31.89 -50.29 34.20
CA ILE A 169 31.75 -51.35 33.20
C ILE A 169 33.13 -51.58 32.59
N GLU A 170 33.68 -52.78 32.75
CA GLU A 170 35.00 -53.15 32.24
C GLU A 170 34.90 -54.41 31.39
N ARG A 171 35.62 -54.45 30.28
CA ARG A 171 35.80 -55.70 29.53
C ARG A 171 36.56 -56.71 30.38
N VAL A 172 36.17 -57.97 30.28
CA VAL A 172 36.91 -59.07 30.92
C VAL A 172 38.34 -59.11 30.35
N PRO A 173 39.39 -59.14 31.21
CA PRO A 173 40.77 -59.13 30.74
C PRO A 173 41.07 -60.21 29.70
N GLY A 174 41.74 -59.84 28.61
CA GLY A 174 42.09 -60.74 27.51
C GLY A 174 41.10 -60.76 26.33
N ARG A 175 39.93 -60.12 26.47
CA ARG A 175 38.96 -59.94 25.37
C ARG A 175 39.26 -58.65 24.59
N GLN A 176 39.82 -58.79 23.39
CA GLN A 176 40.10 -57.69 22.45
C GLN A 176 39.28 -57.76 21.17
N GLU A 177 38.27 -58.63 21.14
CA GLU A 177 37.43 -58.77 19.97
C GLU A 177 36.54 -57.53 19.75
N HIS A 178 36.20 -57.30 18.49
CA HIS A 178 35.25 -56.26 18.11
C HIS A 178 33.87 -56.61 18.65
N LEU A 179 33.37 -55.78 19.54
CA LEU A 179 32.19 -55.98 20.35
C LEU A 179 31.28 -54.73 20.28
N PRO A 180 30.48 -54.60 19.19
CA PRO A 180 29.48 -53.55 19.03
C PRO A 180 28.31 -53.77 20.01
N ALA A 181 28.51 -53.37 21.26
CA ALA A 181 27.55 -53.55 22.35
C ALA A 181 27.17 -52.22 23.02
N SER A 182 25.95 -52.19 23.56
CA SER A 182 25.42 -51.17 24.46
C SER A 182 25.15 -51.81 25.82
N VAL A 183 25.52 -51.12 26.90
CA VAL A 183 25.32 -51.59 28.27
C VAL A 183 24.82 -50.42 29.11
N GLU A 184 23.65 -50.59 29.73
CA GLU A 184 23.05 -49.60 30.62
C GLU A 184 22.57 -50.25 31.92
N ALA A 185 22.76 -49.55 33.05
CA ALA A 185 22.14 -49.91 34.31
C ALA A 185 20.76 -49.26 34.39
N VAL A 186 19.72 -50.07 34.61
CA VAL A 186 18.34 -49.64 34.85
C VAL A 186 18.06 -49.75 36.34
N ILE A 187 17.84 -48.63 36.99
CA ILE A 187 17.71 -48.46 38.43
C ILE A 187 16.28 -47.99 38.71
N ALA A 188 15.58 -48.62 39.67
CA ALA A 188 14.33 -48.07 40.19
C ALA A 188 14.59 -46.69 40.83
N ASP A 189 13.63 -45.76 40.72
CA ASP A 189 13.76 -44.44 41.33
C ASP A 189 14.00 -44.56 42.84
N PRO A 190 15.17 -44.13 43.35
CA PRO A 190 15.49 -44.26 44.77
C PRO A 190 14.84 -43.19 45.64
N SER A 191 14.11 -42.25 45.04
CA SER A 191 13.67 -41.00 45.66
C SER A 191 12.20 -40.95 46.07
N ASP A 192 11.51 -42.09 46.08
CA ASP A 192 10.08 -42.19 46.40
C ASP A 192 9.21 -41.24 45.53
N GLY A 193 9.58 -41.06 44.26
CA GLY A 193 8.83 -40.24 43.29
C GLY A 193 9.24 -38.77 43.22
N SER A 194 10.37 -38.36 43.81
CA SER A 194 10.93 -37.01 43.57
C SER A 194 11.41 -36.86 42.12
N LEU A 195 11.86 -37.96 41.49
CA LEU A 195 12.10 -37.96 40.06
C LEU A 195 10.75 -37.91 39.32
N PRO A 196 10.69 -37.23 38.15
CA PRO A 196 9.46 -37.16 37.37
C PRO A 196 8.96 -38.52 36.87
N ARG A 197 9.77 -39.58 37.01
CA ARG A 197 9.57 -40.93 36.47
C ARG A 197 10.11 -42.00 37.42
N LYS A 198 9.60 -43.22 37.27
CA LYS A 198 9.85 -44.34 38.20
C LYS A 198 11.18 -45.08 38.05
N ARG A 199 11.92 -44.85 36.96
CA ARG A 199 13.18 -45.57 36.65
C ARG A 199 14.18 -44.64 36.00
N VAL A 200 15.46 -44.90 36.25
CA VAL A 200 16.63 -44.23 35.64
C VAL A 200 17.45 -45.27 34.89
N ALA A 201 17.84 -45.00 33.65
CA ALA A 201 18.81 -45.79 32.90
C ALA A 201 20.05 -44.97 32.56
N VAL A 202 21.24 -45.50 32.86
CA VAL A 202 22.52 -44.83 32.54
C VAL A 202 23.51 -45.86 32.00
N GLY A 203 24.20 -45.53 30.92
CA GLY A 203 25.11 -46.47 30.27
C GLY A 203 25.90 -45.88 29.12
N PHE A 204 26.47 -46.76 28.31
CA PHE A 204 27.05 -46.40 27.02
C PHE A 204 26.41 -47.20 25.89
N ASP A 205 26.42 -46.62 24.69
CA ASP A 205 26.15 -47.32 23.43
C ASP A 205 27.39 -47.28 22.54
N GLY A 206 28.05 -48.44 22.39
CA GLY A 206 29.16 -48.67 21.47
C GLY A 206 28.77 -49.46 20.23
N MET A 207 27.47 -49.73 19.99
CA MET A 207 27.02 -50.48 18.81
C MET A 207 27.42 -49.89 17.46
N PRO A 208 27.55 -48.56 17.28
CA PRO A 208 28.08 -47.99 16.03
C PRO A 208 29.55 -48.32 15.77
N SER A 209 30.30 -48.69 16.81
CA SER A 209 31.72 -48.99 16.73
C SER A 209 32.10 -50.16 17.64
N ASP A 210 33.03 -49.96 18.57
CA ASP A 210 33.48 -50.96 19.52
C ASP A 210 33.25 -50.44 20.94
N ALA A 211 32.76 -51.30 21.84
CA ALA A 211 32.57 -50.90 23.23
C ALA A 211 33.90 -50.45 23.89
N PRO A 212 33.92 -49.46 24.78
CA PRO A 212 35.13 -49.11 25.51
C PRO A 212 35.71 -50.31 26.29
N THR A 213 37.03 -50.33 26.50
CA THR A 213 37.69 -51.36 27.32
C THR A 213 37.37 -51.18 28.79
N ALA A 214 37.33 -49.92 29.24
CA ALA A 214 36.83 -49.55 30.55
C ALA A 214 36.00 -48.29 30.40
N TRP A 215 34.84 -48.26 31.05
CA TRP A 215 33.93 -47.14 31.10
C TRP A 215 33.42 -46.99 32.52
N GLN A 216 33.50 -45.78 33.03
CA GLN A 216 33.05 -45.45 34.36
C GLN A 216 32.26 -44.14 34.29
N THR A 217 31.09 -44.11 34.90
CA THR A 217 30.34 -42.88 35.10
C THR A 217 30.07 -42.65 36.58
N VAL A 218 30.29 -41.42 37.04
CA VAL A 218 29.80 -40.96 38.34
C VAL A 218 28.46 -40.28 38.10
N ILE A 219 27.40 -40.90 38.59
CA ILE A 219 26.03 -40.40 38.56
C ILE A 219 25.83 -39.57 39.83
N ARG A 220 25.37 -38.33 39.67
CA ARG A 220 24.96 -37.46 40.77
C ARG A 220 23.48 -37.17 40.67
N LEU A 221 22.76 -37.31 41.78
CA LEU A 221 21.34 -37.03 41.95
C LEU A 221 21.18 -36.11 43.17
N THR A 222 21.27 -34.79 43.00
CA THR A 222 21.05 -33.88 44.16
C THR A 222 19.56 -33.66 44.41
N ASP A 223 19.20 -33.44 45.68
CA ASP A 223 17.83 -33.21 46.18
C ASP A 223 16.86 -34.40 46.11
N VAL A 224 17.32 -35.58 46.54
CA VAL A 224 16.47 -36.78 46.66
C VAL A 224 15.50 -36.69 47.87
N PHE A 225 15.70 -35.74 48.80
CA PHE A 225 14.98 -35.68 50.09
C PHE A 225 14.39 -34.30 50.47
N GLY A 226 14.22 -33.37 49.52
CA GLY A 226 13.34 -32.20 49.70
C GLY A 226 14.00 -30.91 50.19
N ASP A 227 15.27 -30.70 49.90
CA ASP A 227 15.88 -29.37 49.96
C ASP A 227 15.39 -28.52 48.77
N ALA A 228 15.36 -27.19 48.89
CA ALA A 228 14.85 -26.33 47.81
C ALA A 228 15.80 -26.22 46.59
N GLU A 229 16.77 -27.11 46.43
CA GLU A 229 17.76 -27.09 45.36
C GLU A 229 17.26 -27.80 44.09
N PRO A 230 17.71 -27.40 42.89
CA PRO A 230 17.38 -28.08 41.64
C PRO A 230 17.79 -29.57 41.66
N THR A 231 16.93 -30.47 41.19
CA THR A 231 17.31 -31.86 40.91
C THR A 231 18.38 -31.88 39.84
N ARG A 232 19.61 -32.30 40.17
CA ARG A 232 20.70 -32.39 39.20
C ARG A 232 20.98 -33.84 38.87
N PHE A 233 20.98 -34.15 37.58
CA PHE A 233 21.52 -35.37 37.02
C PHE A 233 22.89 -35.07 36.40
N GLY A 234 23.95 -35.40 37.13
CA GLY A 234 25.33 -35.26 36.66
C GLY A 234 25.93 -36.60 36.24
N ALA A 235 26.55 -36.67 35.06
CA ALA A 235 27.30 -37.82 34.60
C ALA A 235 28.74 -37.40 34.25
N THR A 236 29.71 -37.84 35.06
CA THR A 236 31.13 -37.73 34.69
C THR A 236 31.62 -39.07 34.18
N VAL A 237 31.79 -39.17 32.86
CA VAL A 237 32.31 -40.33 32.17
C VAL A 237 33.83 -40.27 32.09
N THR A 238 34.48 -41.35 32.50
CA THR A 238 35.88 -41.64 32.20
C THR A 238 35.94 -42.95 31.43
N GLN A 239 36.63 -42.98 30.29
CA GLN A 239 36.68 -44.17 29.46
C GLN A 239 38.05 -44.35 28.78
N THR A 240 38.34 -45.59 28.40
CA THR A 240 39.55 -45.96 27.68
C THR A 240 39.25 -47.02 26.62
N GLY A 241 40.07 -47.07 25.57
CA GLY A 241 39.98 -48.10 24.53
C GLY A 241 38.80 -47.97 23.57
N ALA A 242 38.06 -46.86 23.59
CA ALA A 242 37.09 -46.55 22.53
C ALA A 242 37.84 -46.18 21.23
N THR A 243 37.57 -46.91 20.15
CA THR A 243 38.24 -46.71 18.85
C THR A 243 37.37 -45.98 17.81
N GLY A 244 36.12 -45.67 18.15
CA GLY A 244 35.16 -44.99 17.28
C GLY A 244 34.01 -44.38 18.10
N PRO A 245 32.87 -44.07 17.44
CA PRO A 245 31.74 -43.43 18.10
C PRO A 245 31.21 -44.22 19.29
N VAL A 246 31.14 -43.58 20.45
CA VAL A 246 30.48 -44.09 21.66
C VAL A 246 29.54 -43.03 22.16
N ALA A 247 28.33 -43.43 22.54
CA ALA A 247 27.35 -42.53 23.14
C ALA A 247 27.19 -42.78 24.63
N LEU A 248 27.11 -41.71 25.43
CA LEU A 248 26.57 -41.76 26.79
C LEU A 248 25.04 -41.82 26.68
N LEU A 249 24.44 -42.81 27.33
CA LEU A 249 23.00 -42.95 27.48
C LEU A 249 22.58 -42.50 28.88
N ALA A 250 21.55 -41.64 28.94
CA ALA A 250 20.91 -41.25 30.19
C ALA A 250 19.40 -41.08 29.94
N GLU A 251 18.56 -41.84 30.64
CA GLU A 251 17.11 -41.82 30.44
C GLU A 251 16.36 -41.95 31.77
N VAL A 252 15.19 -41.31 31.88
CA VAL A 252 14.22 -41.57 32.95
C VAL A 252 12.86 -41.93 32.35
N PHE A 253 12.18 -42.95 32.88
CA PHE A 253 10.95 -43.51 32.28
C PHE A 253 10.05 -44.21 33.31
N ASP A 254 8.75 -44.37 33.02
CA ASP A 254 7.77 -44.89 33.98
C ASP A 254 7.71 -46.42 34.02
N GLY A 255 8.03 -47.08 32.90
CA GLY A 255 8.01 -48.52 32.78
C GLY A 255 8.33 -49.00 31.37
N VAL A 256 8.18 -50.30 31.17
CA VAL A 256 8.32 -50.95 29.87
C VAL A 256 6.99 -51.60 29.54
N ASP A 257 6.44 -51.35 28.35
CA ASP A 257 5.18 -51.94 27.90
C ASP A 257 5.32 -53.45 27.61
N GLY A 258 4.21 -54.11 27.28
CA GLY A 258 4.20 -55.54 26.95
C GLY A 258 5.01 -55.94 25.71
N LYS A 259 5.58 -54.97 24.98
CA LYS A 259 6.42 -55.18 23.78
C LYS A 259 7.88 -54.81 24.03
N GLY A 260 8.26 -54.41 25.24
CA GLY A 260 9.63 -54.01 25.53
C GLY A 260 9.93 -52.54 25.23
N VAL A 261 8.93 -51.68 25.04
CA VAL A 261 9.09 -50.25 24.74
C VAL A 261 8.97 -49.43 26.03
N ARG A 262 9.93 -48.55 26.30
CA ARG A 262 9.89 -47.62 27.44
C ARG A 262 8.74 -46.62 27.30
N THR A 263 7.97 -46.41 28.37
CA THR A 263 6.83 -45.49 28.42
C THR A 263 7.17 -44.19 29.13
N ASN A 264 6.56 -43.08 28.68
CA ASN A 264 6.71 -41.74 29.23
C ASN A 264 8.18 -41.29 29.42
N ARG A 265 9.04 -41.59 28.45
CA ARG A 265 10.49 -41.43 28.60
C ARG A 265 11.00 -40.01 28.40
N MET A 266 12.02 -39.63 29.17
CA MET A 266 12.92 -38.52 28.91
C MET A 266 14.32 -39.09 28.71
N ALA A 267 14.81 -39.10 27.47
CA ALA A 267 16.09 -39.71 27.12
C ALA A 267 17.04 -38.66 26.56
N THR A 268 18.31 -38.72 26.96
CA THR A 268 19.42 -38.00 26.36
C THR A 268 20.47 -39.01 25.91
N ARG A 269 20.98 -38.81 24.71
CA ARG A 269 22.10 -39.55 24.13
C ARG A 269 23.14 -38.55 23.68
N LEU A 270 24.36 -38.70 24.18
CA LEU A 270 25.50 -37.86 23.83
C LEU A 270 26.53 -38.71 23.10
N GLU A 271 26.47 -38.70 21.77
CA GLU A 271 27.37 -39.46 20.90
C GLU A 271 28.59 -38.63 20.52
N GLN A 272 29.79 -39.17 20.73
CA GLN A 272 31.04 -38.50 20.42
C GLN A 272 31.78 -39.31 19.36
N GLU A 273 32.13 -38.69 18.23
CA GLU A 273 32.80 -39.39 17.12
C GLU A 273 34.16 -39.97 17.53
N LYS A 274 34.91 -39.19 18.31
CA LYS A 274 36.15 -39.60 18.99
C LYS A 274 35.99 -39.32 20.48
N PRO A 275 35.50 -40.30 21.26
CA PRO A 275 35.19 -40.09 22.66
C PRO A 275 36.46 -39.72 23.43
N PRO A 276 36.50 -38.56 24.12
CA PRO A 276 37.64 -38.14 24.92
C PRO A 276 37.80 -39.09 26.12
N GLN A 277 38.98 -39.08 26.74
CA GLN A 277 39.21 -39.86 27.96
C GLN A 277 38.25 -39.49 29.09
N ARG A 278 37.83 -38.21 29.14
CA ARG A 278 36.90 -37.71 30.13
C ARG A 278 35.89 -36.73 29.52
N THR A 279 34.62 -37.02 29.74
CA THR A 279 33.47 -36.15 29.41
C THR A 279 32.66 -35.94 30.67
N THR A 280 32.27 -34.71 30.97
CA THR A 280 31.29 -34.42 32.02
C THR A 280 30.07 -33.79 31.37
N ALA A 281 28.90 -34.39 31.60
CA ALA A 281 27.61 -33.85 31.21
C ALA A 281 26.77 -33.69 32.48
N ASP A 282 26.51 -32.45 32.87
CA ASP A 282 25.68 -32.13 34.04
C ASP A 282 24.37 -31.49 33.56
N PHE A 283 23.25 -32.11 33.90
CA PHE A 283 21.91 -31.60 33.63
C PHE A 283 21.27 -31.21 34.96
N ALA A 284 20.89 -29.95 35.13
CA ALA A 284 20.13 -29.49 36.28
C ALA A 284 18.70 -29.17 35.86
N PHE A 285 17.74 -29.70 36.58
CA PHE A 285 16.31 -29.39 36.45
C PHE A 285 15.91 -28.61 37.70
N ALA A 286 15.73 -27.30 37.54
CA ALA A 286 15.36 -26.44 38.64
C ALA A 286 13.86 -26.44 38.91
N ALA A 287 13.51 -26.13 40.15
CA ALA A 287 12.11 -26.05 40.61
C ALA A 287 11.29 -24.99 39.86
N ASP A 288 11.95 -24.01 39.22
CA ASP A 288 11.34 -23.01 38.34
C ASP A 288 11.22 -23.48 36.87
N ASP A 289 11.29 -24.79 36.60
CA ASP A 289 11.32 -25.40 35.27
C ASP A 289 12.55 -24.99 34.42
N ALA A 290 13.58 -24.34 35.01
CA ALA A 290 14.82 -24.05 34.31
C ALA A 290 15.66 -25.32 34.09
N ILE A 291 16.28 -25.43 32.92
CA ILE A 291 17.13 -26.56 32.55
C ILE A 291 18.53 -26.01 32.28
N GLU A 292 19.51 -26.43 33.06
CA GLU A 292 20.92 -26.13 32.79
C GLU A 292 21.61 -27.40 32.27
N ALA A 293 22.29 -27.33 31.14
CA ALA A 293 23.10 -28.39 30.58
C ALA A 293 24.54 -27.88 30.47
N ASN A 294 25.45 -28.49 31.22
CA ASN A 294 26.87 -28.17 31.21
C ASN A 294 27.61 -29.36 30.63
N LEU A 295 28.27 -29.15 29.50
CA LEU A 295 29.05 -30.18 28.82
C LEU A 295 30.51 -29.76 28.83
N ARG A 296 31.38 -30.63 29.35
CA ARG A 296 32.82 -30.42 29.42
C ARG A 296 33.55 -31.62 28.82
N THR A 297 34.57 -31.33 28.02
CA THR A 297 35.41 -32.35 27.38
C THR A 297 36.89 -31.99 27.49
N THR A 298 37.76 -32.99 27.60
CA THR A 298 39.22 -32.77 27.58
C THR A 298 39.76 -32.55 26.16
N GLU A 299 39.06 -33.04 25.14
CA GLU A 299 39.48 -32.99 23.74
C GLU A 299 38.32 -32.54 22.84
N ARG A 300 38.62 -31.83 21.76
CA ARG A 300 37.60 -31.45 20.79
C ARG A 300 37.17 -32.66 19.98
N THR A 301 35.87 -32.87 19.87
CA THR A 301 35.30 -33.92 19.04
C THR A 301 33.96 -33.46 18.50
N ARG A 302 33.63 -33.93 17.30
CA ARG A 302 32.27 -33.90 16.80
C ARG A 302 31.37 -34.64 17.77
N THR A 303 30.30 -33.96 18.17
CA THR A 303 29.39 -34.44 19.21
C THR A 303 27.96 -34.29 18.72
N THR A 304 27.21 -35.39 18.72
CA THR A 304 25.78 -35.41 18.45
C THR A 304 25.03 -35.63 19.76
N VAL A 305 24.29 -34.61 20.18
CA VAL A 305 23.38 -34.66 21.32
C VAL A 305 21.99 -34.96 20.77
N SER A 306 21.32 -35.99 21.27
CA SER A 306 19.90 -36.18 21.01
C SER A 306 19.12 -36.25 22.31
N ALA A 307 18.07 -35.45 22.42
CA ALA A 307 17.11 -35.48 23.50
C ALA A 307 15.75 -35.94 22.98
N ARG A 308 15.02 -36.73 23.78
CA ARG A 308 13.66 -37.18 23.48
C ARG A 308 12.80 -37.03 24.74
N LEU A 309 11.65 -36.40 24.59
CA LEU A 309 10.60 -36.29 25.60
C LEU A 309 9.35 -36.96 25.03
N GLN A 310 8.88 -38.02 25.67
CA GLN A 310 7.72 -38.79 25.26
C GLN A 310 6.64 -38.72 26.33
N ASP A 311 5.42 -38.39 25.94
CA ASP A 311 4.22 -38.39 26.79
C ASP A 311 3.16 -39.27 26.13
N ASP A 312 3.08 -40.52 26.60
CA ASP A 312 2.16 -41.52 26.03
C ASP A 312 0.70 -41.16 26.31
N ALA A 313 0.43 -40.40 27.39
CA ALA A 313 -0.92 -39.96 27.74
C ALA A 313 -1.43 -38.86 26.80
N LEU A 314 -0.53 -38.06 26.23
CA LEU A 314 -0.86 -37.00 25.27
C LEU A 314 -0.68 -37.44 23.81
N ASP A 315 -0.21 -38.66 23.57
CA ASP A 315 0.11 -39.16 22.24
C ASP A 315 1.18 -38.31 21.54
N GLU A 316 2.19 -37.82 22.29
CA GLU A 316 3.18 -36.85 21.78
C GLU A 316 4.64 -37.26 22.09
N GLU A 317 5.54 -36.98 21.15
CA GLU A 317 6.99 -37.09 21.31
C GLU A 317 7.68 -35.83 20.77
N ASP A 318 8.44 -35.14 21.62
CA ASP A 318 9.38 -34.10 21.19
C ASP A 318 10.79 -34.70 21.10
N ARG A 319 11.47 -34.46 19.98
CA ARG A 319 12.81 -34.95 19.71
C ARG A 319 13.69 -33.81 19.22
N VAL A 320 14.88 -33.70 19.78
CA VAL A 320 15.93 -32.76 19.36
C VAL A 320 17.18 -33.56 19.05
N VAL A 321 17.82 -33.29 17.93
CA VAL A 321 19.11 -33.87 17.54
C VAL A 321 20.00 -32.72 17.13
N ALA A 322 21.02 -32.40 17.92
CA ALA A 322 21.99 -31.35 17.65
C ALA A 322 23.37 -31.96 17.40
N THR A 323 24.03 -31.57 16.32
CA THR A 323 25.42 -31.92 16.00
C THR A 323 26.29 -30.68 16.11
N ILE A 324 27.39 -30.82 16.84
CA ILE A 324 28.41 -29.80 17.07
C ILE A 324 29.68 -30.34 16.43
N GLU A 325 30.18 -29.72 15.35
CA GLU A 325 31.32 -30.26 14.57
C GLU A 325 32.62 -30.29 15.38
N ASP A 326 32.84 -29.30 16.24
CA ASP A 326 34.00 -29.22 17.13
C ASP A 326 33.57 -28.73 18.51
N LEU A 327 33.15 -29.66 19.37
CA LEU A 327 32.75 -29.31 20.74
C LEU A 327 33.94 -28.66 21.47
N PRO A 328 33.81 -27.41 21.95
CA PRO A 328 34.86 -26.72 22.70
C PRO A 328 34.98 -27.33 24.10
N ARG A 329 36.01 -26.94 24.85
CA ARG A 329 36.31 -27.54 26.17
C ARG A 329 35.14 -27.47 27.15
N SER A 330 34.33 -26.43 27.07
CA SER A 330 33.06 -26.36 27.76
C SER A 330 31.99 -25.65 26.94
N ILE A 331 30.77 -26.15 27.04
CA ILE A 331 29.53 -25.47 26.66
C ILE A 331 28.60 -25.52 27.86
N ASP A 332 28.09 -24.37 28.24
CA ASP A 332 27.03 -24.20 29.21
C ASP A 332 25.80 -23.67 28.46
N LEU A 333 24.69 -24.38 28.58
CA LEU A 333 23.39 -24.03 28.04
C LEU A 333 22.43 -23.90 29.20
N ARG A 334 21.74 -22.78 29.31
CA ARG A 334 20.71 -22.56 30.32
C ARG A 334 19.44 -22.15 29.63
N PHE A 335 18.43 -22.98 29.77
CA PHE A 335 17.06 -22.66 29.44
C PHE A 335 16.35 -22.21 30.72
N GLN A 336 15.72 -21.05 30.70
CA GLN A 336 14.96 -20.54 31.83
C GLN A 336 13.59 -20.05 31.35
N PRO A 337 12.50 -20.70 31.75
CA PRO A 337 11.17 -20.14 31.53
C PRO A 337 10.98 -18.94 32.48
N LEU A 338 10.52 -17.83 31.91
CA LEU A 338 10.20 -16.59 32.63
C LEU A 338 8.68 -16.42 32.84
N GLY A 339 7.88 -17.31 32.26
CA GLY A 339 6.42 -17.40 32.34
C GLY A 339 5.90 -18.53 31.43
N GLU A 340 4.57 -18.75 31.35
CA GLU A 340 3.96 -19.79 30.47
C GLU A 340 4.41 -19.65 29.00
N ASP A 341 4.78 -18.43 28.64
CA ASP A 341 4.95 -17.93 27.29
C ASP A 341 6.20 -17.07 27.14
N ASP A 342 7.09 -17.00 28.14
CA ASP A 342 8.35 -16.23 28.07
C ASP A 342 9.50 -17.15 28.43
N GLN A 343 10.57 -17.08 27.64
CA GLN A 343 11.69 -18.01 27.70
C GLN A 343 12.98 -17.27 27.49
N ARG A 344 14.01 -17.66 28.24
CA ARG A 344 15.37 -17.19 28.10
C ARG A 344 16.29 -18.37 27.87
N ILE A 345 17.22 -18.20 26.96
CA ILE A 345 18.22 -19.20 26.60
C ILE A 345 19.57 -18.51 26.62
N ASP A 346 20.40 -18.93 27.56
CA ASP A 346 21.79 -18.50 27.62
C ASP A 346 22.66 -19.63 27.09
N TYR A 347 23.52 -19.28 26.14
CA TYR A 347 24.58 -20.11 25.62
C TYR A 347 25.92 -19.47 25.97
N GLN A 348 26.84 -20.28 26.47
CA GLN A 348 28.21 -19.89 26.73
C GLN A 348 29.15 -21.03 26.39
N ALA A 349 30.13 -20.77 25.56
CA ALA A 349 31.19 -21.71 25.23
C ALA A 349 32.54 -21.15 25.62
N SER A 350 33.51 -22.03 25.88
CA SER A 350 34.89 -21.62 26.16
C SER A 350 35.56 -20.95 24.95
N GLU A 351 35.12 -21.29 23.74
CA GLU A 351 35.69 -20.87 22.45
C GLU A 351 34.58 -20.81 21.39
N PRO A 352 34.74 -20.05 20.29
CA PRO A 352 33.78 -20.06 19.18
C PRO A 352 33.61 -21.45 18.58
N ILE A 353 32.42 -21.76 18.08
CA ILE A 353 32.08 -23.05 17.50
C ILE A 353 31.89 -22.90 16.00
N ASP A 354 32.59 -23.71 15.20
CA ASP A 354 32.57 -23.61 13.75
C ASP A 354 31.19 -23.88 13.15
N ARG A 355 30.51 -24.92 13.62
CA ARG A 355 29.16 -25.28 13.18
C ARG A 355 28.35 -25.97 14.27
N ILE A 356 27.12 -25.51 14.43
CA ILE A 356 26.05 -26.17 15.18
C ILE A 356 24.92 -26.42 14.20
N SER A 357 24.42 -27.65 14.14
CA SER A 357 23.25 -27.99 13.35
C SER A 357 22.28 -28.76 14.23
N ALA A 358 21.01 -28.40 14.26
CA ALA A 358 20.03 -29.17 14.99
C ALA A 358 18.71 -29.34 14.25
N ASP A 359 18.14 -30.51 14.46
CA ASP A 359 16.83 -30.94 14.01
C ASP A 359 15.92 -31.09 15.23
N ILE A 360 14.76 -30.46 15.18
CA ILE A 360 13.72 -30.51 16.19
C ILE A 360 12.48 -31.11 15.54
N THR A 361 11.86 -32.10 16.13
CA THR A 361 10.59 -32.65 15.65
C THR A 361 9.66 -32.93 16.81
N ALA A 362 8.45 -32.39 16.77
CA ALA A 362 7.32 -32.85 17.57
C ALA A 362 6.51 -33.85 16.74
N ARG A 363 6.15 -34.97 17.35
CA ARG A 363 5.52 -36.12 16.68
C ARG A 363 4.28 -36.59 17.44
N LYS A 364 3.33 -37.19 16.74
CA LYS A 364 2.12 -37.84 17.28
C LYS A 364 1.94 -39.26 16.75
N GLY A 365 1.07 -40.04 17.39
CA GLY A 365 0.74 -41.41 16.99
C GLY A 365 1.52 -42.49 17.75
N ALA A 366 1.51 -42.46 19.07
CA ALA A 366 2.01 -43.52 19.94
C ALA A 366 1.44 -44.89 19.52
N PRO A 367 2.22 -45.97 19.66
CA PRO A 367 3.59 -46.01 20.18
C PRO A 367 4.67 -45.69 19.13
N THR A 368 4.29 -45.47 17.86
CA THR A 368 5.23 -45.36 16.74
C THR A 368 5.70 -43.94 16.44
N TYR A 369 4.92 -42.93 16.81
CA TYR A 369 5.22 -41.50 16.62
C TYR A 369 5.65 -41.17 15.18
N ASP A 370 4.85 -41.62 14.21
CA ASP A 370 5.15 -41.54 12.78
C ASP A 370 4.73 -40.21 12.15
N THR A 371 3.84 -39.46 12.81
CA THR A 371 3.30 -38.20 12.28
C THR A 371 4.06 -37.01 12.86
N VAL A 372 4.84 -36.29 12.04
CA VAL A 372 5.50 -35.04 12.44
C VAL A 372 4.48 -33.90 12.43
N VAL A 373 4.19 -33.33 13.60
CA VAL A 373 3.25 -32.20 13.74
C VAL A 373 3.95 -30.86 13.70
N ASP A 374 5.17 -30.78 14.25
CA ASP A 374 6.03 -29.60 14.16
C ASP A 374 7.46 -30.05 13.86
N ALA A 375 8.18 -29.28 13.06
CA ALA A 375 9.58 -29.53 12.74
C ALA A 375 10.37 -28.21 12.74
N GLY A 376 11.61 -28.27 13.17
CA GLY A 376 12.56 -27.17 13.21
C GLY A 376 13.91 -27.63 12.71
N LEU A 377 14.58 -26.79 11.95
CA LEU A 377 15.95 -26.96 11.49
C LEU A 377 16.69 -25.70 11.86
N VAL A 378 17.87 -25.81 12.47
CA VAL A 378 18.71 -24.64 12.69
C VAL A 378 20.18 -24.98 12.44
N HIS A 379 20.86 -24.07 11.76
CA HIS A 379 22.25 -24.11 11.42
C HIS A 379 22.90 -22.80 11.83
N LEU A 380 23.88 -22.89 12.72
CA LEU A 380 24.74 -21.77 13.09
C LEU A 380 26.13 -22.07 12.55
N ARG A 381 26.74 -21.11 11.85
CA ARG A 381 28.16 -21.17 11.47
C ARG A 381 28.92 -20.04 12.14
N ARG A 382 30.11 -20.35 12.63
CA ARG A 382 30.94 -19.42 13.43
C ARG A 382 30.12 -18.87 14.61
N ALA A 383 29.53 -19.77 15.40
CA ALA A 383 28.80 -19.39 16.59
C ALA A 383 29.78 -18.77 17.62
N PRO A 384 29.41 -17.65 18.25
CA PRO A 384 30.30 -16.91 19.14
C PRO A 384 30.55 -17.66 20.47
N ILE A 385 31.32 -17.06 21.38
CA ILE A 385 31.56 -17.64 22.72
C ILE A 385 30.34 -17.53 23.64
N GLY A 386 29.33 -16.74 23.26
CA GLY A 386 28.07 -16.73 23.99
C GLY A 386 26.97 -16.00 23.24
N ALA A 387 25.74 -16.33 23.59
CA ALA A 387 24.54 -15.68 23.09
C ALA A 387 23.45 -15.79 24.15
N THR A 388 22.61 -14.77 24.23
CA THR A 388 21.37 -14.83 25.00
C THR A 388 20.22 -14.62 24.03
N ALA A 389 19.30 -15.56 23.99
CA ALA A 389 18.03 -15.42 23.30
C ALA A 389 16.91 -15.29 24.33
N ARG A 390 15.98 -14.36 24.11
CA ARG A 390 14.73 -14.24 24.86
C ARG A 390 13.57 -14.33 23.89
N ILE A 391 12.66 -15.26 24.15
CA ILE A 391 11.54 -15.57 23.27
C ILE A 391 10.29 -15.49 24.11
N LYS A 392 9.41 -14.56 23.77
CA LYS A 392 8.05 -14.50 24.29
C LYS A 392 7.10 -14.94 23.20
N THR A 393 6.30 -15.96 23.47
CA THR A 393 5.23 -16.42 22.59
C THR A 393 3.86 -16.02 23.10
N LEU A 394 2.87 -15.98 22.23
CA LEU A 394 1.46 -15.93 22.60
C LEU A 394 0.69 -16.76 21.57
N ASP A 395 -0.09 -17.75 22.01
CA ASP A 395 -0.78 -18.69 21.12
C ASP A 395 0.16 -19.33 20.08
N ARG A 396 1.38 -19.70 20.51
CA ARG A 396 2.47 -20.23 19.67
C ARG A 396 3.03 -19.27 18.62
N ARG A 397 2.77 -17.97 18.71
CA ARG A 397 3.35 -16.93 17.85
C ARG A 397 4.42 -16.16 18.61
N ILE A 398 5.53 -15.80 17.98
CA ILE A 398 6.56 -14.97 18.60
C ILE A 398 6.01 -13.54 18.77
N GLU A 399 5.80 -13.12 20.01
CA GLU A 399 5.49 -11.74 20.40
C GLU A 399 6.78 -10.94 20.57
N LYS A 400 7.80 -11.54 21.20
CA LYS A 400 9.10 -10.90 21.39
C LYS A 400 10.21 -11.89 21.11
N LEU A 401 11.18 -11.47 20.31
CA LEU A 401 12.46 -12.17 20.13
C LEU A 401 13.56 -11.17 20.37
N ALA A 402 14.47 -11.45 21.31
CA ALA A 402 15.68 -10.67 21.49
C ALA A 402 16.87 -11.62 21.49
N ILE A 403 17.87 -11.31 20.69
CA ILE A 403 19.10 -12.08 20.57
C ILE A 403 20.24 -11.11 20.71
N ASP A 404 21.12 -11.36 21.66
CA ASP A 404 22.32 -10.59 21.89
C ASP A 404 23.51 -11.55 21.94
N THR A 405 24.52 -11.33 21.10
CA THR A 405 25.73 -12.16 21.07
C THR A 405 26.85 -11.59 21.95
N ARG A 406 27.76 -12.45 22.40
CA ARG A 406 28.95 -12.09 23.18
C ARG A 406 30.20 -12.66 22.53
N GLY A 407 31.20 -11.80 22.31
CA GLY A 407 32.49 -12.17 21.72
C GLY A 407 32.49 -12.34 20.20
N GLY A 408 31.52 -11.72 19.51
CA GLY A 408 31.48 -11.60 18.05
C GLY A 408 30.10 -11.87 17.46
N PRO A 409 29.90 -11.59 16.16
CA PRO A 409 28.69 -11.95 15.44
C PRO A 409 28.58 -13.48 15.26
N VAL A 410 27.36 -13.98 15.10
CA VAL A 410 27.13 -15.30 14.50
C VAL A 410 27.34 -15.17 13.00
N GLY A 411 28.32 -15.88 12.46
CA GLY A 411 28.71 -15.73 11.06
C GLY A 411 27.61 -16.03 10.05
N GLU A 412 26.80 -17.06 10.30
CA GLU A 412 25.59 -17.41 9.53
C GLU A 412 24.58 -18.03 10.49
N VAL A 413 23.33 -17.56 10.44
CA VAL A 413 22.18 -18.15 11.11
C VAL A 413 21.21 -18.57 10.04
N GLU A 414 20.97 -19.87 9.88
CA GLU A 414 19.87 -20.39 9.07
C GLU A 414 18.93 -21.17 9.97
N ALA A 415 17.66 -20.80 9.98
CA ALA A 415 16.66 -21.45 10.81
C ALA A 415 15.36 -21.58 10.03
N ALA A 416 14.70 -22.73 10.17
CA ALA A 416 13.48 -23.05 9.46
C ALA A 416 12.53 -23.86 10.34
N PHE A 417 11.26 -23.52 10.27
CA PHE A 417 10.17 -24.15 11.02
C PHE A 417 9.13 -24.66 10.05
N ALA A 418 8.46 -25.75 10.40
CA ALA A 418 7.27 -26.19 9.74
C ALA A 418 6.25 -26.74 10.73
N VAL A 419 4.98 -26.55 10.40
CA VAL A 419 3.82 -27.20 11.02
C VAL A 419 3.23 -28.15 10.00
N ASN A 420 2.91 -29.38 10.42
CA ASN A 420 2.38 -30.47 9.59
C ASN A 420 3.28 -30.86 8.40
N GLY A 421 4.61 -30.82 8.57
CA GLY A 421 5.54 -31.22 7.51
C GLY A 421 7.01 -30.92 7.84
N GLN A 422 7.86 -30.94 6.81
CA GLN A 422 9.29 -30.64 6.94
C GLN A 422 9.58 -29.16 6.63
N PRO A 423 10.55 -28.52 7.30
CA PRO A 423 10.92 -27.14 7.01
C PRO A 423 11.45 -26.96 5.59
N ILE A 424 11.04 -25.89 4.91
CA ILE A 424 11.47 -25.53 3.56
C ILE A 424 12.44 -24.35 3.65
N VAL A 425 13.72 -24.63 3.38
CA VAL A 425 14.76 -23.61 3.23
C VAL A 425 14.86 -23.09 1.79
N ASP A 426 15.55 -21.97 1.58
CA ASP A 426 15.91 -21.51 0.25
C ASP A 426 17.31 -22.05 -0.13
N PRO A 427 17.43 -22.85 -1.20
CA PRO A 427 18.73 -23.32 -1.66
C PRO A 427 19.59 -22.19 -2.24
N ALA A 428 19.01 -21.04 -2.59
CA ALA A 428 19.76 -19.92 -3.13
C ALA A 428 20.78 -19.37 -2.10
N PRO A 429 21.99 -19.00 -2.53
CA PRO A 429 22.94 -18.33 -1.66
C PRO A 429 22.45 -16.92 -1.34
N GLY A 430 22.82 -16.41 -0.16
CA GLY A 430 22.46 -15.06 0.27
C GLY A 430 21.51 -15.05 1.46
N ALA A 431 21.23 -13.86 1.98
CA ALA A 431 20.35 -13.70 3.11
C ALA A 431 18.91 -13.76 2.62
N TYR A 432 18.06 -14.47 3.34
CA TYR A 432 16.66 -14.57 2.97
C TYR A 432 15.73 -14.68 4.17
N VAL A 433 14.47 -14.39 3.90
CA VAL A 433 13.31 -14.75 4.71
C VAL A 433 12.33 -15.43 3.76
N LYS A 434 11.77 -16.56 4.15
CA LYS A 434 10.87 -17.37 3.33
C LYS A 434 9.69 -17.80 4.17
N SER A 435 8.49 -17.68 3.63
CA SER A 435 7.29 -18.30 4.21
C SER A 435 6.51 -19.02 3.12
N VAL A 436 6.06 -20.22 3.41
CA VAL A 436 5.29 -21.08 2.53
C VAL A 436 4.11 -21.64 3.31
N ASP A 437 2.90 -21.24 2.94
CA ASP A 437 1.67 -21.86 3.39
C ASP A 437 1.17 -22.80 2.29
N GLY A 438 0.95 -24.05 2.66
CA GLY A 438 0.38 -25.06 1.78
C GLY A 438 -1.13 -24.88 1.60
N GLU A 439 -1.67 -25.65 0.66
CA GLU A 439 -3.12 -25.78 0.47
C GLU A 439 -3.79 -26.42 1.69
N GLY A 440 -5.03 -25.99 1.98
CA GLY A 440 -5.85 -26.50 3.08
C GLY A 440 -6.26 -25.41 4.07
N SER A 441 -7.36 -25.65 4.78
CA SER A 441 -7.85 -24.77 5.85
C SER A 441 -7.78 -25.47 7.20
N GLY A 442 -7.54 -24.71 8.26
CA GLY A 442 -7.55 -25.20 9.64
C GLY A 442 -6.22 -25.83 10.12
N PRO A 443 -6.27 -26.69 11.15
CA PRO A 443 -5.09 -27.13 11.91
C PRO A 443 -4.17 -28.11 11.16
N THR A 444 -4.60 -28.64 10.01
CA THR A 444 -3.81 -29.55 9.15
C THR A 444 -3.08 -28.83 8.03
N GLN A 445 -3.22 -27.50 7.93
CA GLN A 445 -2.53 -26.74 6.90
C GLN A 445 -1.02 -26.84 7.12
N PHE A 446 -0.29 -27.21 6.07
CA PHE A 446 1.16 -27.14 6.06
C PHE A 446 1.59 -25.68 6.09
N ARG A 447 2.53 -25.33 6.97
CA ARG A 447 3.13 -23.99 7.00
C ARG A 447 4.61 -24.15 7.23
N SER A 448 5.43 -23.40 6.54
CA SER A 448 6.87 -23.35 6.80
C SER A 448 7.39 -21.93 6.71
N SER A 449 8.26 -21.57 7.64
CA SER A 449 8.95 -20.30 7.61
C SER A 449 10.44 -20.52 7.85
N ALA A 450 11.28 -19.89 7.05
CA ALA A 450 12.72 -20.00 7.14
C ALA A 450 13.38 -18.64 7.03
N LEU A 451 14.56 -18.49 7.62
CA LEU A 451 15.42 -17.34 7.43
C LEU A 451 16.87 -17.78 7.36
N ARG A 452 17.67 -17.01 6.62
CA ARG A 452 19.13 -17.07 6.64
C ARG A 452 19.68 -15.65 6.74
N LEU A 453 20.47 -15.38 7.76
CA LEU A 453 21.10 -14.08 8.01
C LEU A 453 22.60 -14.27 8.24
N PHE A 454 23.40 -13.21 8.06
CA PHE A 454 24.86 -13.27 8.18
C PHE A 454 25.40 -12.21 9.12
N ASP A 455 26.48 -12.59 9.81
CA ASP A 455 27.19 -11.80 10.82
C ASP A 455 26.23 -11.08 11.79
N VAL A 456 25.28 -11.83 12.37
CA VAL A 456 24.25 -11.33 13.28
C VAL A 456 24.86 -11.06 14.67
N GLU A 457 24.76 -9.82 15.14
CA GLU A 457 25.20 -9.42 16.49
C GLU A 457 24.03 -9.22 17.44
N GLN A 458 22.98 -8.58 16.93
CA GLN A 458 21.78 -8.27 17.70
C GLN A 458 20.55 -8.38 16.80
N VAL A 459 19.49 -8.99 17.30
CA VAL A 459 18.16 -8.96 16.66
C VAL A 459 17.12 -8.76 17.76
N ARG A 460 16.26 -7.77 17.60
CA ARG A 460 15.09 -7.56 18.44
C ARG A 460 13.87 -7.44 17.55
N ILE A 461 12.89 -8.30 17.81
CA ILE A 461 11.59 -8.28 17.18
C ILE A 461 10.58 -8.12 18.31
N GLU A 462 9.75 -7.09 18.25
CA GLU A 462 8.65 -6.89 19.18
C GLU A 462 7.38 -6.69 18.36
N GLY A 463 6.48 -7.65 18.42
CA GLY A 463 5.13 -7.56 17.89
C GLY A 463 4.14 -7.45 19.04
N THR A 464 3.17 -6.57 18.94
CA THR A 464 2.03 -6.55 19.87
C THR A 464 1.10 -7.73 19.62
N ALA A 465 0.61 -8.34 20.71
CA ALA A 465 -0.30 -9.48 20.70
C ALA A 465 -1.51 -9.33 19.74
N PRO A 466 -1.97 -10.41 19.08
CA PRO A 466 -3.23 -10.41 18.35
C PRO A 466 -4.39 -10.01 19.29
N GLY A 467 -5.14 -8.96 18.94
CA GLY A 467 -6.24 -8.43 19.75
C GLY A 467 -5.92 -7.14 20.52
N SER A 468 -4.64 -6.73 20.56
CA SER A 468 -4.28 -5.35 20.91
C SER A 468 -4.79 -4.40 19.81
N ALA A 469 -5.42 -3.29 20.23
CA ALA A 469 -5.91 -2.25 19.33
C ALA A 469 -4.78 -1.53 18.58
N SER A 470 -3.55 -1.59 19.09
CA SER A 470 -2.34 -1.17 18.37
C SER A 470 -1.58 -2.43 17.97
N ARG A 471 -1.46 -2.63 16.65
CA ARG A 471 -0.60 -3.66 16.08
C ARG A 471 0.68 -2.96 15.64
N SER A 472 1.74 -3.02 16.42
CA SER A 472 3.05 -2.50 16.01
C SER A 472 4.06 -3.64 15.93
N ILE A 473 4.87 -3.66 14.87
CA ILE A 473 6.02 -4.55 14.71
C ILE A 473 7.26 -3.67 14.73
N LEU A 474 8.13 -3.90 15.71
CA LEU A 474 9.45 -3.30 15.79
C LEU A 474 10.49 -4.37 15.45
N LEU A 475 11.33 -4.10 14.47
CA LEU A 475 12.55 -4.81 14.16
C LEU A 475 13.74 -3.88 14.44
N ASP A 476 14.69 -4.31 15.25
CA ASP A 476 15.97 -3.63 15.48
C ASP A 476 17.07 -4.67 15.37
N ALA A 477 17.90 -4.54 14.35
CA ALA A 477 18.90 -5.55 14.04
C ALA A 477 20.25 -4.95 13.68
N THR A 478 21.31 -5.64 14.10
CA THR A 478 22.71 -5.40 13.72
C THR A 478 23.26 -6.67 13.06
N MET A 479 23.54 -6.59 11.76
CA MET A 479 23.93 -7.73 10.91
C MET A 479 24.82 -7.29 9.74
N ARG A 480 25.40 -8.20 8.96
CA ARG A 480 26.15 -7.82 7.75
C ARG A 480 25.28 -7.02 6.77
N SER A 481 25.78 -5.89 6.31
CA SER A 481 25.12 -5.15 5.21
C SER A 481 25.10 -5.96 3.93
N GLY A 482 24.00 -5.90 3.18
CA GLY A 482 23.92 -6.56 1.89
C GLY A 482 22.50 -6.92 1.46
N PRO A 483 22.37 -7.72 0.40
CA PRO A 483 21.07 -8.06 -0.14
C PRO A 483 20.33 -9.06 0.74
N VAL A 484 19.03 -8.82 0.95
CA VAL A 484 18.10 -9.71 1.63
C VAL A 484 16.89 -9.96 0.73
N ARG A 485 16.58 -11.24 0.47
CA ARG A 485 15.38 -11.65 -0.26
C ARG A 485 14.29 -12.08 0.73
N ALA A 486 13.11 -11.49 0.66
CA ALA A 486 11.91 -12.03 1.30
C ALA A 486 11.07 -12.75 0.26
N SER A 487 10.56 -13.94 0.57
CA SER A 487 9.62 -14.68 -0.28
C SER A 487 8.45 -15.16 0.57
N PHE A 488 7.26 -15.03 0.02
CA PHE A 488 6.02 -15.38 0.68
C PHE A 488 5.14 -16.12 -0.33
N LYS A 489 4.77 -17.35 -0.03
CA LYS A 489 3.94 -18.18 -0.89
C LYS A 489 2.76 -18.72 -0.11
N ARG A 490 1.55 -18.42 -0.56
CA ARG A 490 0.29 -18.99 -0.15
C ARG A 490 -0.47 -19.47 -1.39
N PRO A 491 -1.54 -20.27 -1.24
CA PRO A 491 -2.35 -20.68 -2.38
C PRO A 491 -2.93 -19.49 -3.18
N ASP A 492 -3.20 -18.38 -2.50
CA ASP A 492 -3.79 -17.15 -3.02
C ASP A 492 -2.77 -16.02 -3.26
N LEU A 493 -1.49 -16.19 -2.95
CA LEU A 493 -0.51 -15.11 -3.06
C LEU A 493 0.91 -15.64 -3.18
N GLU A 494 1.61 -15.26 -4.24
CA GLU A 494 3.07 -15.43 -4.36
C GLU A 494 3.70 -14.04 -4.42
N ALA A 495 4.53 -13.71 -3.43
CA ALA A 495 5.22 -12.43 -3.35
C ALA A 495 6.72 -12.62 -3.08
N GLU A 496 7.55 -11.85 -3.76
CA GLU A 496 8.99 -11.75 -3.53
C GLU A 496 9.35 -10.28 -3.33
N ALA A 497 10.21 -10.01 -2.35
CA ALA A 497 10.85 -8.72 -2.19
C ALA A 497 12.37 -8.88 -2.14
N LEU A 498 13.11 -7.99 -2.79
CA LEU A 498 14.56 -7.92 -2.77
C LEU A 498 14.98 -6.56 -2.24
N VAL A 499 15.62 -6.55 -1.08
CA VAL A 499 16.34 -5.40 -0.54
C VAL A 499 17.78 -5.53 -0.99
N ARG A 500 18.32 -4.64 -1.83
CA ARG A 500 19.68 -4.84 -2.39
C ARG A 500 20.82 -4.49 -1.43
N ASN A 501 20.59 -3.55 -0.53
CA ASN A 501 21.60 -3.06 0.41
C ASN A 501 20.94 -2.70 1.73
N LEU A 502 20.63 -3.71 2.54
CA LEU A 502 20.16 -3.49 3.90
C LEU A 502 21.33 -2.94 4.75
N PRO A 503 21.16 -1.85 5.51
CA PRO A 503 22.20 -1.31 6.39
C PRO A 503 22.73 -2.32 7.40
N HIS A 504 23.96 -2.10 7.87
CA HIS A 504 24.55 -2.91 8.95
C HIS A 504 23.71 -2.85 10.24
N ARG A 505 23.11 -1.69 10.51
CA ARG A 505 22.17 -1.49 11.61
C ARG A 505 20.89 -0.89 11.07
N ALA A 506 19.78 -1.61 11.24
CA ALA A 506 18.49 -1.18 10.74
C ALA A 506 17.45 -1.33 11.84
N ARG A 507 16.69 -0.25 12.02
CA ARG A 507 15.46 -0.25 12.80
C ARG A 507 14.29 0.02 11.87
N LEU A 508 13.29 -0.85 11.93
CA LEU A 508 12.05 -0.76 11.18
C LEU A 508 10.89 -0.89 12.17
N ALA A 509 10.06 0.14 12.27
CA ALA A 509 8.80 0.07 13.00
C ALA A 509 7.66 0.15 11.99
N ILE A 510 6.73 -0.81 12.05
CA ILE A 510 5.53 -0.85 11.21
C ILE A 510 4.35 -0.81 12.16
N ASP A 511 3.48 0.19 12.00
CA ASP A 511 2.20 0.28 12.67
C ASP A 511 1.10 0.09 11.62
N PRO A 512 0.61 -1.13 11.37
CA PRO A 512 -0.55 -1.35 10.50
C PRO A 512 -1.86 -0.74 11.02
N THR A 513 -1.94 -0.28 12.28
CA THR A 513 -3.17 0.35 12.82
C THR A 513 -3.22 1.85 12.60
N ALA A 514 -2.07 2.51 12.59
CA ALA A 514 -1.89 3.86 12.10
C ALA A 514 -0.87 3.77 10.95
N PRO A 515 -1.30 3.55 9.69
CA PRO A 515 -0.50 2.94 8.62
C PRO A 515 0.83 3.67 8.35
N ARG A 516 1.82 3.40 9.20
CA ARG A 516 3.04 4.17 9.36
C ARG A 516 4.23 3.23 9.40
N ILE A 517 5.27 3.63 8.69
CA ILE A 517 6.53 2.89 8.58
C ILE A 517 7.66 3.85 8.94
N VAL A 518 8.32 3.58 10.06
CA VAL A 518 9.51 4.33 10.49
C VAL A 518 10.75 3.48 10.22
N PHE A 519 11.64 3.98 9.40
CA PHE A 519 12.92 3.38 9.07
C PHE A 519 14.08 4.25 9.57
N ASP A 520 15.03 3.63 10.27
CA ASP A 520 16.30 4.23 10.69
C ASP A 520 17.44 3.25 10.38
N GLY A 521 18.20 3.55 9.33
CA GLY A 521 19.41 2.83 8.92
C GLY A 521 20.69 3.38 9.55
N HIS A 522 20.59 4.19 10.61
CA HIS A 522 21.71 4.72 11.39
C HIS A 522 22.78 5.42 10.53
N GLY A 523 22.33 6.24 9.58
CA GLY A 523 23.20 7.00 8.66
C GLY A 523 23.46 6.31 7.31
N GLN A 524 22.95 5.10 7.10
CA GLN A 524 22.99 4.38 5.82
C GLN A 524 21.57 4.25 5.26
N GLY A 525 21.36 4.61 3.98
CA GLY A 525 20.10 4.40 3.27
C GLY A 525 19.98 2.98 2.69
N ILE A 526 18.85 2.70 2.05
CA ILE A 526 18.66 1.49 1.24
C ILE A 526 18.71 1.87 -0.24
N ASP A 527 19.53 1.16 -1.02
CA ASP A 527 19.70 1.45 -2.45
C ASP A 527 18.42 1.17 -3.24
N GLU A 528 17.81 0.01 -3.02
CA GLU A 528 16.62 -0.44 -3.73
C GLU A 528 15.84 -1.47 -2.91
N ILE A 529 14.52 -1.31 -2.86
CA ILE A 529 13.55 -2.34 -2.48
C ILE A 529 12.73 -2.64 -3.74
N ALA A 530 12.86 -3.85 -4.28
CA ALA A 530 12.02 -4.34 -5.36
C ALA A 530 11.01 -5.34 -4.79
N VAL A 531 9.74 -5.21 -5.15
CA VAL A 531 8.65 -6.11 -4.75
C VAL A 531 7.97 -6.61 -6.01
N GLN A 532 7.63 -7.90 -6.03
CA GLN A 532 6.81 -8.54 -7.04
C GLN A 532 5.78 -9.40 -6.31
N ALA A 533 4.53 -9.33 -6.71
CA ALA A 533 3.46 -10.16 -6.18
C ALA A 533 2.52 -10.59 -7.30
N THR A 534 2.01 -11.81 -7.19
CA THR A 534 1.04 -12.40 -8.09
C THR A 534 -0.02 -13.12 -7.26
N SER A 535 -1.29 -12.89 -7.57
CA SER A 535 -2.42 -13.52 -6.90
C SER A 535 -3.49 -13.90 -7.92
N PRO A 536 -4.16 -15.06 -7.78
CA PRO A 536 -5.36 -15.36 -8.53
C PRO A 536 -6.55 -14.46 -8.14
N GLU A 537 -6.50 -13.83 -6.96
CA GLU A 537 -7.46 -12.84 -6.50
C GLU A 537 -6.92 -11.42 -6.74
N PRO A 538 -7.77 -10.40 -6.88
CA PRO A 538 -7.27 -9.04 -7.07
C PRO A 538 -6.54 -8.51 -5.82
N LEU A 539 -5.32 -7.99 -6.03
CA LEU A 539 -4.47 -7.32 -5.04
C LEU A 539 -4.84 -5.85 -4.85
N LEU A 540 -5.26 -5.20 -5.93
CA LEU A 540 -5.67 -3.80 -6.00
C LEU A 540 -6.66 -3.67 -7.15
N GLU A 541 -7.92 -3.33 -6.86
CA GLU A 541 -9.00 -3.29 -7.85
C GLU A 541 -9.14 -4.60 -8.65
N ARG A 542 -8.63 -4.64 -9.88
CA ARG A 542 -8.62 -5.82 -10.77
C ARG A 542 -7.21 -6.38 -11.00
N ALA A 543 -6.19 -5.82 -10.35
CA ALA A 543 -4.80 -6.22 -10.49
C ALA A 543 -4.55 -7.60 -9.89
N THR A 544 -4.07 -8.55 -10.69
CA THR A 544 -3.57 -9.86 -10.22
C THR A 544 -2.05 -9.90 -10.10
N HIS A 545 -1.36 -8.89 -10.65
CA HIS A 545 0.09 -8.73 -10.63
C HIS A 545 0.43 -7.36 -10.06
N PHE A 546 1.40 -7.32 -9.15
CA PHE A 546 1.91 -6.09 -8.54
C PHE A 546 3.43 -6.10 -8.59
N GLU A 547 4.03 -5.02 -9.05
CA GLU A 547 5.47 -4.80 -9.05
C GLU A 547 5.74 -3.40 -8.51
N ALA A 548 6.73 -3.26 -7.65
CA ALA A 548 7.18 -1.97 -7.18
C ALA A 548 8.71 -1.96 -7.06
N SER A 549 9.35 -0.85 -7.38
CA SER A 549 10.75 -0.58 -7.10
C SER A 549 10.86 0.78 -6.43
N VAL A 550 11.43 0.80 -5.23
CA VAL A 550 11.71 2.02 -4.47
C VAL A 550 13.22 2.15 -4.38
N LYS A 551 13.80 3.17 -5.01
CA LYS A 551 15.25 3.41 -5.05
C LYS A 551 15.64 4.65 -4.27
N GLY A 552 16.83 4.59 -3.67
CA GLY A 552 17.39 5.71 -2.91
C GLY A 552 16.55 6.07 -1.69
N ILE A 553 16.26 5.08 -0.85
CA ILE A 553 15.57 5.31 0.43
C ILE A 553 16.56 5.98 1.39
N PRO A 554 16.19 7.11 1.99
CA PRO A 554 17.07 7.86 2.88
C PRO A 554 17.43 7.07 4.15
N ALA A 555 18.50 7.47 4.83
CA ALA A 555 18.97 6.82 6.05
C ALA A 555 17.96 6.89 7.21
N THR A 556 17.08 7.88 7.19
CA THR A 556 15.90 7.96 8.05
C THR A 556 14.71 8.25 7.15
N MET A 557 13.61 7.55 7.38
CA MET A 557 12.36 7.76 6.67
C MET A 557 11.22 7.55 7.66
N ASP A 558 10.41 8.57 7.83
CA ASP A 558 9.10 8.44 8.49
C ASP A 558 8.04 8.49 7.39
N LEU A 559 7.49 7.32 7.07
CA LEU A 559 6.44 7.18 6.09
C LEU A 559 5.10 7.06 6.83
N GLU A 560 4.27 8.08 6.69
CA GLU A 560 2.87 8.04 7.14
C GLU A 560 1.97 7.86 5.92
N VAL A 561 1.10 6.86 5.98
CA VAL A 561 -0.07 6.72 5.13
C VAL A 561 -1.27 7.01 6.01
N ALA A 562 -1.87 8.18 5.86
CA ALA A 562 -3.09 8.52 6.55
C ALA A 562 -4.27 8.36 5.59
N GLU A 563 -5.34 7.73 6.08
CA GLU A 563 -6.67 7.77 5.49
C GLU A 563 -7.56 8.50 6.50
N ASP A 564 -8.11 9.66 6.13
CA ASP A 564 -9.08 10.36 6.99
C ASP A 564 -10.53 9.95 6.68
N GLU A 565 -11.48 10.47 7.46
CA GLU A 565 -12.91 10.18 7.28
C GLU A 565 -13.45 10.63 5.92
N ASP A 566 -12.76 11.57 5.25
CA ASP A 566 -13.10 12.11 3.94
C ASP A 566 -12.47 11.30 2.79
N GLY A 567 -11.80 10.18 3.11
CA GLY A 567 -11.08 9.34 2.15
C GLY A 567 -9.79 9.98 1.62
N THR A 568 -9.26 11.00 2.29
CA THR A 568 -7.98 11.60 1.95
C THR A 568 -6.86 10.62 2.20
N ILE A 569 -6.11 10.30 1.16
CA ILE A 569 -4.89 9.49 1.25
C ILE A 569 -3.70 10.43 1.25
N GLU A 570 -2.96 10.47 2.36
CA GLU A 570 -1.72 11.23 2.47
C GLU A 570 -0.52 10.28 2.62
N PHE A 571 0.42 10.37 1.69
CA PHE A 571 1.78 9.85 1.80
C PHE A 571 2.71 11.01 2.14
N SER A 572 3.47 10.93 3.22
CA SER A 572 4.50 11.92 3.54
C SER A 572 5.82 11.29 3.95
N SER A 573 6.93 11.98 3.64
CA SER A 573 8.29 11.61 4.02
C SER A 573 9.13 12.85 4.32
N ASP A 574 9.91 12.79 5.40
CA ASP A 574 10.81 13.84 5.86
C ASP A 574 12.01 14.07 4.91
N ALA A 575 12.43 13.02 4.21
CA ALA A 575 13.51 13.04 3.22
C ALA A 575 13.01 12.55 1.84
N PRO A 576 13.57 13.07 0.73
CA PRO A 576 13.09 12.72 -0.59
C PRO A 576 13.49 11.26 -0.93
N VAL A 577 12.50 10.45 -1.30
CA VAL A 577 12.74 9.12 -1.87
C VAL A 577 13.23 9.28 -3.31
N GLY A 578 14.33 8.63 -3.68
CA GLY A 578 14.98 8.82 -4.97
C GLY A 578 14.06 8.57 -6.18
N GLU A 579 13.48 7.38 -6.25
CA GLU A 579 12.54 6.96 -7.29
C GLU A 579 11.54 5.96 -6.69
N ILE A 580 10.27 6.12 -7.03
CA ILE A 580 9.23 5.11 -6.81
C ILE A 580 8.68 4.77 -8.18
N ASP A 581 8.76 3.50 -8.57
CA ASP A 581 8.19 2.93 -9.79
C ASP A 581 7.22 1.81 -9.37
N LEU A 582 5.94 1.96 -9.67
CA LEU A 582 4.88 1.06 -9.28
C LEU A 582 4.13 0.60 -10.53
N ARG A 583 3.78 -0.68 -10.56
CA ARG A 583 2.92 -1.27 -11.58
C ARG A 583 1.97 -2.27 -10.93
N ALA A 584 0.68 -2.04 -11.06
CA ALA A 584 -0.37 -3.01 -10.77
C ALA A 584 -1.07 -3.35 -12.09
N SER A 585 -1.31 -4.62 -12.39
CA SER A 585 -1.98 -5.04 -13.64
C SER A 585 -2.70 -6.37 -13.47
N ASP A 586 -3.60 -6.69 -14.38
CA ASP A 586 -4.21 -8.01 -14.55
C ASP A 586 -3.33 -8.98 -15.39
N GLY A 587 -2.04 -8.65 -15.59
CA GLY A 587 -1.08 -9.40 -16.41
C GLY A 587 -0.60 -8.63 -17.65
N HIS A 588 -1.21 -7.49 -17.97
CA HIS A 588 -0.77 -6.64 -19.07
C HIS A 588 0.46 -5.78 -18.71
N GLY A 589 1.50 -5.84 -19.55
CA GLY A 589 2.73 -5.07 -19.38
C GLY A 589 2.73 -3.75 -20.17
N GLU A 590 2.61 -2.62 -19.48
CA GLU A 590 2.97 -1.30 -20.01
C GLU A 590 3.64 -0.51 -18.88
N SER A 591 4.57 0.37 -19.25
CA SER A 591 5.40 1.13 -18.29
C SER A 591 5.71 2.51 -18.85
N LEU A 592 6.03 3.44 -17.97
CA LEU A 592 6.42 4.79 -18.37
C LEU A 592 7.80 4.78 -19.05
N PRO A 593 8.01 5.61 -20.10
CA PRO A 593 9.31 5.76 -20.74
C PRO A 593 10.42 6.04 -19.72
N ALA A 594 11.61 5.48 -19.97
CA ALA A 594 12.73 5.62 -19.04
C ALA A 594 13.06 7.10 -18.78
N GLY A 595 13.16 7.47 -17.50
CA GLY A 595 13.51 8.83 -17.07
C GLY A 595 12.34 9.82 -16.97
N GLU A 596 11.16 9.47 -17.46
CA GLU A 596 9.91 10.23 -17.27
C GLU A 596 9.21 9.81 -15.98
N GLN A 597 8.52 10.75 -15.35
CA GLN A 597 7.57 10.51 -14.26
C GLN A 597 6.15 10.65 -14.79
N GLY A 598 5.18 10.05 -14.10
CA GLY A 598 3.82 10.03 -14.62
C GLY A 598 2.95 8.95 -14.03
N VAL A 599 1.77 8.81 -14.62
CA VAL A 599 0.79 7.77 -14.34
C VAL A 599 0.18 7.29 -15.66
N ILE A 600 0.00 5.99 -15.79
CA ILE A 600 -0.79 5.35 -16.85
C ILE A 600 -1.89 4.54 -16.14
N LEU A 601 -3.14 4.85 -16.44
CA LEU A 601 -4.31 4.11 -16.01
C LEU A 601 -5.02 3.54 -17.24
N ARG A 602 -5.29 2.24 -17.25
CA ARG A 602 -6.20 1.57 -18.17
C ARG A 602 -7.19 0.82 -17.32
N ASP A 603 -8.46 1.17 -17.43
CA ASP A 603 -9.56 0.42 -16.84
C ASP A 603 -10.58 0.15 -17.94
N GLN A 604 -10.41 -0.97 -18.62
CA GLN A 604 -11.20 -1.42 -19.76
C GLN A 604 -11.78 -2.80 -19.44
N ASP A 605 -12.87 -3.23 -20.08
CA ASP A 605 -13.51 -4.52 -19.79
C ASP A 605 -12.54 -5.71 -19.85
N ASP A 606 -11.60 -5.69 -20.79
CA ASP A 606 -10.63 -6.77 -21.02
C ASP A 606 -9.21 -6.48 -20.49
N ARG A 607 -8.98 -5.30 -19.90
CA ARG A 607 -7.64 -4.86 -19.51
C ARG A 607 -7.66 -3.90 -18.31
N TRP A 608 -6.85 -4.21 -17.31
CA TRP A 608 -6.61 -3.31 -16.18
C TRP A 608 -5.11 -3.09 -15.92
N LEU A 609 -4.69 -1.83 -15.82
CA LEU A 609 -3.32 -1.41 -15.55
C LEU A 609 -3.27 -0.08 -14.81
N LEU A 610 -2.47 -0.03 -13.75
CA LEU A 610 -1.96 1.19 -13.14
C LEU A 610 -0.44 1.14 -13.15
N ALA A 611 0.22 2.08 -13.82
CA ALA A 611 1.67 2.26 -13.76
C ALA A 611 1.98 3.70 -13.33
N ALA A 612 2.82 3.88 -12.31
CA ALA A 612 3.18 5.19 -11.81
C ALA A 612 4.69 5.27 -11.54
N ARG A 613 5.31 6.39 -11.92
CA ARG A 613 6.71 6.68 -11.57
C ARG A 613 6.85 8.09 -11.07
N VAL A 614 7.51 8.28 -9.93
CA VAL A 614 7.78 9.61 -9.35
C VAL A 614 9.23 9.67 -8.84
N PHE A 615 9.90 10.81 -9.03
CA PHE A 615 11.26 11.05 -8.54
C PHE A 615 11.29 12.06 -7.40
N GLY A 616 12.14 11.82 -6.40
CA GLY A 616 12.34 12.75 -5.30
C GLY A 616 11.09 13.00 -4.46
N LEU A 617 10.22 11.99 -4.32
CA LEU A 617 8.92 12.15 -3.65
C LEU A 617 9.10 12.49 -2.17
N ARG A 618 8.35 13.50 -1.71
CA ARG A 618 8.28 13.92 -0.30
C ARG A 618 6.87 13.89 0.24
N GLN A 619 5.87 14.24 -0.57
CA GLN A 619 4.49 14.26 -0.13
C GLN A 619 3.56 14.03 -1.31
N VAL A 620 2.53 13.22 -1.13
CA VAL A 620 1.35 13.15 -2.00
C VAL A 620 0.15 13.17 -1.08
N ARG A 621 -0.77 14.11 -1.26
CA ARG A 621 -2.06 14.12 -0.58
C ARG A 621 -3.14 14.15 -1.64
N ILE A 622 -4.10 13.24 -1.57
CA ILE A 622 -5.22 13.14 -2.50
C ILE A 622 -6.49 13.04 -1.67
N THR A 623 -7.33 14.06 -1.73
CA THR A 623 -8.75 13.95 -1.32
C THR A 623 -9.55 13.72 -2.60
N PRO A 624 -10.34 12.65 -2.75
CA PRO A 624 -11.03 12.34 -4.01
C PRO A 624 -12.30 13.16 -4.21
N ASP A 625 -13.02 13.53 -3.15
CA ASP A 625 -14.28 14.27 -3.23
C ASP A 625 -14.38 15.36 -2.13
N PRO A 626 -14.23 16.65 -2.47
CA PRO A 626 -13.82 17.16 -3.79
C PRO A 626 -12.36 16.78 -4.10
N LEU A 627 -12.00 16.69 -5.38
CA LEU A 627 -10.63 16.35 -5.76
C LEU A 627 -9.64 17.45 -5.32
N ASP A 628 -8.78 17.15 -4.36
CA ASP A 628 -7.69 18.01 -3.88
C ASP A 628 -6.38 17.21 -3.86
N LEU A 629 -5.53 17.48 -4.85
CA LEU A 629 -4.24 16.86 -5.05
C LEU A 629 -3.13 17.82 -4.63
N LEU A 630 -2.23 17.39 -3.76
CA LEU A 630 -0.96 18.07 -3.45
C LEU A 630 0.19 17.10 -3.71
N VAL A 631 1.12 17.49 -4.58
CA VAL A 631 2.36 16.74 -4.84
C VAL A 631 3.55 17.58 -4.43
N ARG A 632 4.45 17.01 -3.63
CA ARG A 632 5.80 17.50 -3.38
C ARG A 632 6.82 16.48 -3.85
N ALA A 633 7.55 16.81 -4.91
CA ALA A 633 8.47 15.91 -5.58
C ALA A 633 9.76 16.62 -6.04
N GLY A 634 10.67 15.88 -6.66
CA GLY A 634 11.83 16.45 -7.34
C GLY A 634 11.41 17.26 -8.56
N ALA A 635 11.92 18.50 -8.69
CA ALA A 635 11.58 19.35 -9.82
C ALA A 635 12.34 18.99 -11.11
N GLY A 636 11.75 19.41 -12.24
CA GLY A 636 12.45 19.55 -13.52
C GLY A 636 12.35 18.35 -14.47
N ARG A 637 11.55 17.34 -14.14
CA ARG A 637 11.27 16.21 -15.03
C ARG A 637 9.88 16.33 -15.67
N PRO A 638 9.72 15.89 -16.94
CA PRO A 638 8.41 15.79 -17.54
C PRO A 638 7.51 14.85 -16.75
N PHE A 639 6.26 15.26 -16.55
CA PHE A 639 5.20 14.45 -15.96
C PHE A 639 4.15 14.14 -17.03
N THR A 640 3.80 12.86 -17.21
CA THR A 640 2.78 12.42 -18.17
C THR A 640 1.69 11.63 -17.46
N ALA A 641 0.43 11.99 -17.66
CA ALA A 641 -0.72 11.24 -17.16
C ALA A 641 -1.54 10.74 -18.35
N LYS A 642 -1.74 9.44 -18.43
CA LYS A 642 -2.57 8.80 -19.46
C LYS A 642 -3.65 8.00 -18.78
N ALA A 643 -4.90 8.20 -19.15
CA ALA A 643 -6.01 7.39 -18.68
C ALA A 643 -6.81 6.84 -19.87
N THR A 644 -7.27 5.60 -19.75
CA THR A 644 -8.30 5.03 -20.61
C THR A 644 -9.33 4.35 -19.73
N LEU A 645 -10.58 4.80 -19.79
CA LEU A 645 -11.65 4.36 -18.90
C LEU A 645 -12.81 3.82 -19.74
N ALA A 646 -13.29 2.62 -19.44
CA ALA A 646 -14.49 2.07 -20.03
C ALA A 646 -15.70 2.92 -19.67
N GLN A 647 -16.63 3.05 -20.62
CA GLN A 647 -17.95 3.61 -20.38
C GLN A 647 -18.99 2.48 -20.40
N GLU A 648 -20.07 2.62 -19.63
CA GLU A 648 -21.19 1.67 -19.69
C GLU A 648 -21.80 1.60 -21.10
N THR A 649 -21.85 2.75 -21.78
CA THR A 649 -22.35 2.86 -23.14
C THR A 649 -21.49 3.85 -23.93
N GLY A 650 -20.64 3.36 -24.82
CA GLY A 650 -19.83 4.24 -25.68
C GLY A 650 -18.43 3.69 -25.95
N PRO A 651 -17.61 4.43 -26.71
CA PRO A 651 -16.17 4.19 -26.76
C PRO A 651 -15.48 4.57 -25.43
N ASP A 652 -14.31 3.98 -25.18
CA ASP A 652 -13.54 4.30 -23.98
C ASP A 652 -13.11 5.76 -23.93
N GLN A 653 -13.24 6.40 -22.77
CA GLN A 653 -12.69 7.72 -22.49
C GLN A 653 -11.18 7.67 -22.56
N ARG A 654 -10.54 8.65 -23.20
CA ARG A 654 -9.07 8.76 -23.24
C ARG A 654 -8.63 10.12 -22.77
N ILE A 655 -7.65 10.14 -21.89
CA ILE A 655 -7.02 11.36 -21.39
C ILE A 655 -5.52 11.22 -21.59
N ASP A 656 -4.87 12.22 -22.19
CA ASP A 656 -3.41 12.34 -22.30
C ASP A 656 -3.01 13.75 -21.85
N ALA A 657 -2.38 13.83 -20.69
CA ALA A 657 -1.89 15.06 -20.09
C ALA A 657 -0.37 15.04 -19.93
N ARG A 658 0.26 16.20 -20.10
CA ARG A 658 1.69 16.40 -19.99
C ARG A 658 2.03 17.74 -19.36
N ILE A 659 3.00 17.71 -18.46
CA ILE A 659 3.67 18.87 -17.86
C ILE A 659 5.15 18.74 -18.23
N ASP A 660 5.70 19.68 -18.98
CA ASP A 660 7.07 19.53 -19.52
C ASP A 660 8.15 19.52 -18.43
N ALA A 661 7.92 20.24 -17.34
CA ALA A 661 8.78 20.23 -16.16
C ALA A 661 7.93 20.39 -14.90
N LEU A 662 7.77 19.33 -14.11
CA LEU A 662 7.02 19.38 -12.86
C LEU A 662 7.76 20.30 -11.85
N PRO A 663 7.06 21.29 -11.25
CA PRO A 663 7.55 22.07 -10.12
C PRO A 663 7.79 21.19 -8.86
N ARG A 664 8.44 21.74 -7.81
CA ARG A 664 8.66 20.94 -6.58
C ARG A 664 7.38 20.79 -5.78
N ARG A 665 6.44 21.72 -5.94
CA ARG A 665 5.11 21.68 -5.35
C ARG A 665 4.10 22.00 -6.44
N VAL A 666 3.13 21.11 -6.60
CA VAL A 666 1.92 21.36 -7.39
C VAL A 666 0.72 21.01 -6.51
N ALA A 667 -0.24 21.90 -6.44
CA ALA A 667 -1.56 21.63 -5.89
C ALA A 667 -2.61 21.85 -6.99
N LEU A 668 -3.51 20.90 -7.13
CA LEU A 668 -4.65 20.96 -8.02
C LEU A 668 -5.89 20.69 -7.21
N ARG A 669 -6.88 21.57 -7.30
CA ARG A 669 -8.16 21.41 -6.64
C ARG A 669 -9.28 21.53 -7.65
N LEU A 670 -10.22 20.59 -7.63
CA LEU A 670 -11.44 20.58 -8.42
C LEU A 670 -12.60 20.51 -7.42
N VAL A 671 -13.32 21.61 -7.26
CA VAL A 671 -14.51 21.67 -6.41
C VAL A 671 -15.70 21.74 -7.33
N ASP A 672 -16.61 20.77 -7.24
CA ASP A 672 -17.92 20.90 -7.85
C ASP A 672 -18.87 21.51 -6.81
N ASP A 673 -19.32 22.73 -7.06
CA ASP A 673 -20.29 23.41 -6.22
C ASP A 673 -21.61 23.46 -6.99
N ALA A 674 -22.62 22.74 -6.53
CA ALA A 674 -23.96 22.73 -7.13
C ALA A 674 -24.62 24.12 -7.26
N ALA A 675 -24.07 25.17 -6.63
CA ALA A 675 -24.53 26.54 -6.82
C ALA A 675 -23.67 27.37 -7.79
N SER A 676 -22.38 27.04 -7.95
CA SER A 676 -21.42 27.85 -8.73
C SER A 676 -20.68 27.10 -9.84
N GLY A 677 -21.00 25.82 -10.03
CA GLY A 677 -20.37 24.88 -10.94
C GLY A 677 -19.01 24.37 -10.48
N THR A 678 -18.24 23.88 -11.44
CA THR A 678 -16.91 23.32 -11.25
C THR A 678 -15.84 24.41 -11.20
N GLN A 679 -15.17 24.54 -10.05
CA GLN A 679 -14.01 25.40 -9.84
C GLN A 679 -12.71 24.58 -9.92
N VAL A 680 -11.81 24.97 -10.81
CA VAL A 680 -10.46 24.43 -10.95
C VAL A 680 -9.45 25.43 -10.37
N THR A 681 -8.66 25.02 -9.40
CA THR A 681 -7.54 25.81 -8.87
C THR A 681 -6.23 25.08 -9.09
N TYR A 682 -5.25 25.77 -9.67
CA TYR A 682 -3.89 25.32 -9.84
C TYR A 682 -2.95 26.24 -9.07
N ASP A 683 -2.08 25.66 -8.24
CA ASP A 683 -1.07 26.37 -7.46
C ASP A 683 0.26 25.62 -7.55
N ALA A 684 1.34 26.34 -7.88
CA ALA A 684 2.67 25.79 -8.00
C ALA A 684 3.74 26.71 -7.42
N ASP A 685 4.86 26.13 -6.97
CA ASP A 685 5.99 26.93 -6.44
C ASP A 685 6.84 27.60 -7.53
N ALA A 686 6.68 27.19 -8.79
CA ALA A 686 7.33 27.75 -9.95
C ALA A 686 6.40 27.74 -11.18
N PRO A 687 6.58 28.68 -12.13
CA PRO A 687 5.86 28.64 -13.40
C PRO A 687 6.27 27.41 -14.23
N VAL A 688 5.37 26.95 -15.10
CA VAL A 688 5.58 25.78 -15.96
C VAL A 688 5.56 26.21 -17.42
N ALA A 689 6.60 25.86 -18.18
CA ALA A 689 6.73 26.26 -19.58
C ALA A 689 5.56 25.77 -20.44
N ARG A 690 5.09 24.54 -20.22
CA ARG A 690 3.92 24.00 -20.92
C ARG A 690 3.16 22.97 -20.09
N VAL A 691 1.84 23.12 -20.09
CA VAL A 691 0.87 22.11 -19.67
C VAL A 691 -0.02 21.80 -20.88
N SER A 692 -0.22 20.53 -21.20
CA SER A 692 -1.15 20.12 -22.25
C SER A 692 -2.03 18.99 -21.76
N LEU A 693 -3.30 19.00 -22.13
CA LEU A 693 -4.25 17.93 -21.90
C LEU A 693 -5.04 17.68 -23.18
N ARG A 694 -5.24 16.42 -23.52
CA ARG A 694 -6.09 15.98 -24.62
C ARG A 694 -7.06 14.94 -24.09
N GLY A 695 -8.32 15.10 -24.44
CA GLY A 695 -9.41 14.21 -24.10
C GLY A 695 -10.09 13.73 -25.38
N SER A 696 -10.43 12.44 -25.46
CA SER A 696 -11.39 11.94 -26.43
C SER A 696 -12.47 11.15 -25.71
N ASP A 697 -13.66 11.17 -26.30
CA ASP A 697 -14.87 10.52 -25.83
C ASP A 697 -15.27 10.96 -24.42
N LEU A 698 -14.90 12.19 -24.03
CA LEU A 698 -15.18 12.76 -22.70
C LEU A 698 -16.46 13.57 -22.69
N ASP A 699 -17.36 13.30 -21.75
CA ASP A 699 -18.57 14.10 -21.54
C ASP A 699 -18.29 15.28 -20.60
N VAL A 700 -17.42 16.22 -21.04
CA VAL A 700 -17.00 17.37 -20.22
C VAL A 700 -17.95 18.55 -20.38
N VAL A 701 -18.48 18.73 -21.59
CA VAL A 701 -19.42 19.77 -21.95
C VAL A 701 -20.43 19.16 -22.91
N ASP A 702 -21.70 19.56 -22.81
CA ASP A 702 -22.79 18.99 -23.59
C ASP A 702 -22.41 18.88 -25.09
N ARG A 703 -22.55 17.67 -25.65
CA ARG A 703 -22.22 17.28 -27.05
C ARG A 703 -20.74 17.32 -27.44
N ALA A 704 -19.81 17.71 -26.57
CA ALA A 704 -18.38 17.61 -26.84
C ALA A 704 -17.88 16.18 -26.59
N ASP A 705 -17.16 15.61 -27.55
CA ASP A 705 -16.46 14.33 -27.41
C ASP A 705 -14.93 14.48 -27.56
N GLN A 706 -14.43 15.65 -27.94
CA GLN A 706 -13.00 15.97 -27.96
C GLN A 706 -12.71 17.14 -27.04
N LEU A 707 -11.59 17.08 -26.32
CA LEU A 707 -11.06 18.18 -25.50
C LEU A 707 -9.57 18.38 -25.81
N ARG A 708 -9.13 19.63 -25.90
CA ARG A 708 -7.72 20.01 -25.95
C ARG A 708 -7.51 21.26 -25.12
N LEU A 709 -6.61 21.17 -24.16
CA LEU A 709 -6.14 22.28 -23.34
C LEU A 709 -4.63 22.39 -23.54
N GLU A 710 -4.14 23.57 -23.87
CA GLU A 710 -2.71 23.88 -23.93
C GLU A 710 -2.47 25.21 -23.20
N ILE A 711 -1.58 25.20 -22.22
CA ILE A 711 -1.14 26.36 -21.47
C ILE A 711 0.36 26.51 -21.70
N GLU A 712 0.77 27.58 -22.37
CA GLU A 712 2.17 27.98 -22.52
C GLU A 712 2.48 29.05 -21.48
N ASP A 713 3.61 28.89 -20.79
CA ASP A 713 4.04 29.69 -19.64
C ASP A 713 2.93 29.80 -18.57
N ALA A 714 2.53 28.65 -18.02
CA ALA A 714 1.55 28.57 -16.95
C ALA A 714 2.09 29.29 -15.69
N PRO A 715 1.30 30.20 -15.09
CA PRO A 715 1.70 31.02 -13.96
C PRO A 715 1.80 30.18 -12.68
N ARG A 716 2.21 30.77 -11.54
CA ARG A 716 2.22 30.06 -10.25
C ARG A 716 0.83 29.77 -9.67
N HIS A 717 -0.16 30.55 -10.07
CA HIS A 717 -1.53 30.39 -9.62
C HIS A 717 -2.48 30.70 -10.78
N LEU A 718 -3.41 29.78 -11.03
CA LEU A 718 -4.48 29.88 -12.02
C LEU A 718 -5.76 29.34 -11.38
N GLU A 719 -6.84 30.11 -11.47
CA GLU A 719 -8.17 29.71 -11.02
C GLU A 719 -9.13 29.83 -12.21
N ALA A 720 -9.93 28.81 -12.45
CA ALA A 720 -10.99 28.80 -13.45
C ALA A 720 -12.30 28.31 -12.83
N LYS A 721 -13.43 28.92 -13.19
CA LYS A 721 -14.78 28.51 -12.80
C LYS A 721 -15.58 28.23 -14.06
N LEU A 722 -16.23 27.07 -14.06
CA LEU A 722 -17.12 26.58 -15.09
C LEU A 722 -18.48 26.37 -14.42
N PRO A 723 -19.53 27.12 -14.74
CA PRO A 723 -20.82 26.99 -14.08
C PRO A 723 -21.50 25.67 -14.46
N GLU A 724 -22.39 25.19 -13.59
CA GLU A 724 -23.21 24.00 -13.87
C GLU A 724 -24.17 24.25 -15.04
N THR A 725 -24.68 25.49 -15.17
CA THR A 725 -25.55 25.90 -16.28
C THR A 725 -25.15 27.27 -16.82
N GLY A 726 -25.12 27.36 -18.15
CA GLY A 726 -24.84 28.60 -18.89
C GLY A 726 -23.33 28.88 -19.15
N PRO A 727 -22.99 29.89 -19.96
CA PRO A 727 -21.62 30.08 -20.47
C PRO A 727 -20.69 30.93 -19.60
N VAL A 728 -20.83 30.91 -18.28
CA VAL A 728 -20.08 31.81 -17.38
C VAL A 728 -18.64 31.34 -17.13
N ILE A 729 -17.71 31.51 -18.06
CA ILE A 729 -16.31 31.15 -17.81
C ILE A 729 -15.60 32.31 -17.10
N GLU A 730 -15.20 32.10 -15.83
CA GLU A 730 -14.30 33.00 -15.12
C GLU A 730 -12.92 32.35 -15.01
N ALA A 731 -11.87 33.06 -15.42
CA ALA A 731 -10.49 32.63 -15.23
C ALA A 731 -9.66 33.79 -14.68
N THR A 732 -8.81 33.53 -13.68
CA THR A 732 -7.87 34.50 -13.14
C THR A 732 -6.49 33.88 -12.97
N ALA A 733 -5.45 34.67 -13.23
CA ALA A 733 -4.07 34.24 -13.16
C ALA A 733 -3.23 35.25 -12.37
N SER A 734 -2.32 34.74 -11.53
CA SER A 734 -1.41 35.58 -10.73
C SER A 734 -0.40 36.37 -11.57
N GLU A 735 0.00 35.81 -12.70
CA GLU A 735 0.92 36.36 -13.69
C GLU A 735 0.28 36.16 -15.09
N PRO A 736 0.57 36.98 -16.10
CA PRO A 736 0.03 36.77 -17.44
C PRO A 736 0.36 35.37 -17.95
N VAL A 737 -0.67 34.60 -18.34
CA VAL A 737 -0.48 33.32 -19.01
C VAL A 737 0.12 33.58 -20.38
N GLY A 738 1.20 32.91 -20.77
CA GLY A 738 1.83 33.10 -22.09
C GLY A 738 0.81 32.88 -23.21
N ARG A 739 0.20 31.70 -23.23
CA ARG A 739 -0.95 31.37 -24.08
C ARG A 739 -1.83 30.32 -23.43
N LEU A 740 -3.14 30.56 -23.39
CA LEU A 740 -4.16 29.59 -23.03
C LEU A 740 -4.93 29.20 -24.29
N LEU A 741 -4.98 27.92 -24.63
CA LEU A 741 -5.81 27.37 -25.69
C LEU A 741 -6.72 26.29 -25.09
N ILE A 742 -8.02 26.47 -25.22
CA ILE A 742 -9.07 25.52 -24.83
C ILE A 742 -9.85 25.21 -26.10
N GLN A 743 -10.03 23.93 -26.43
CA GLN A 743 -10.86 23.48 -27.54
C GLN A 743 -11.73 22.33 -27.05
N ALA A 744 -13.03 22.40 -27.26
CA ALA A 744 -13.97 21.31 -27.05
C ALA A 744 -14.83 21.16 -28.31
N ALA A 745 -15.09 19.96 -28.80
CA ALA A 745 -15.93 19.78 -30.00
C ALA A 745 -16.64 18.43 -29.99
N GLY A 746 -17.81 18.36 -30.61
CA GLY A 746 -18.47 17.11 -31.01
C GLY A 746 -17.99 16.70 -32.39
N GLY A 747 -16.82 16.07 -32.47
CA GLY A 747 -16.11 15.74 -33.70
C GLY A 747 -14.77 16.46 -33.85
N ALA A 748 -14.46 16.99 -35.03
CA ALA A 748 -13.16 17.59 -35.30
C ALA A 748 -12.99 18.94 -34.58
N LEU A 749 -11.89 19.08 -33.82
CA LEU A 749 -11.52 20.36 -33.19
C LEU A 749 -11.39 21.47 -34.24
N ARG A 750 -11.97 22.64 -33.93
CA ARG A 750 -11.85 23.85 -34.75
C ARG A 750 -10.69 24.70 -34.26
N GLU A 751 -9.89 25.24 -35.18
CA GLU A 751 -8.82 26.17 -34.81
C GLU A 751 -9.27 27.61 -35.04
N LEU A 752 -8.78 28.52 -34.18
CA LEU A 752 -8.85 29.94 -34.48
C LEU A 752 -8.02 30.26 -35.73
N PRO A 753 -8.34 31.35 -36.45
CA PRO A 753 -7.48 31.85 -37.50
C PRO A 753 -6.04 32.01 -37.02
N ALA A 754 -5.07 31.62 -37.85
CA ALA A 754 -3.66 31.71 -37.49
C ALA A 754 -3.31 33.13 -37.03
N ASN A 755 -2.48 33.22 -35.99
CA ASN A 755 -2.06 34.49 -35.35
C ASN A 755 -3.18 35.29 -34.64
N HIS A 756 -4.38 34.73 -34.47
CA HIS A 756 -5.44 35.36 -33.68
C HIS A 756 -5.50 34.79 -32.27
N ASP A 757 -5.80 35.65 -31.30
CA ASP A 757 -6.47 35.26 -30.07
C ASP A 757 -7.99 35.32 -30.33
N GLY A 758 -8.82 34.79 -29.45
CA GLY A 758 -10.27 34.88 -29.63
C GLY A 758 -11.07 33.75 -29.03
N ILE A 759 -12.36 33.76 -29.37
CA ILE A 759 -13.35 32.76 -28.97
C ILE A 759 -14.14 32.37 -30.23
N LEU A 760 -14.21 31.07 -30.50
CA LEU A 760 -15.13 30.44 -31.44
C LEU A 760 -16.10 29.59 -30.63
N TYR A 761 -17.40 29.75 -30.83
CA TYR A 761 -18.43 28.97 -30.18
C TYR A 761 -19.53 28.65 -31.17
N HIS A 762 -19.61 27.40 -31.62
CA HIS A 762 -20.66 26.91 -32.49
C HIS A 762 -21.49 25.91 -31.70
N ASP A 763 -22.78 26.18 -31.59
CA ASP A 763 -23.75 25.24 -31.04
C ASP A 763 -24.96 25.19 -31.96
N THR A 764 -24.87 24.28 -32.93
CA THR A 764 -25.91 24.03 -33.94
C THR A 764 -26.26 22.54 -33.95
N PRO A 765 -27.41 22.11 -34.48
CA PRO A 765 -27.77 20.70 -34.52
C PRO A 765 -26.74 19.82 -35.23
N SER A 766 -25.95 20.38 -36.15
CA SER A 766 -24.94 19.64 -36.91
C SER A 766 -23.51 19.78 -36.38
N GLU A 767 -23.25 20.76 -35.52
CA GLU A 767 -21.89 21.06 -35.05
C GLU A 767 -21.92 21.61 -33.63
N TYR A 768 -21.08 21.03 -32.78
CA TYR A 768 -20.69 21.62 -31.50
C TYR A 768 -19.18 21.88 -31.53
N ALA A 769 -18.74 23.13 -31.32
CA ALA A 769 -17.33 23.49 -31.22
C ALA A 769 -17.14 24.73 -30.36
N LEU A 770 -16.40 24.61 -29.26
CA LEU A 770 -15.88 25.70 -28.46
C LEU A 770 -14.37 25.78 -28.67
N THR A 771 -13.83 26.95 -28.95
CA THR A 771 -12.38 27.20 -28.98
C THR A 771 -12.08 28.58 -28.44
N ALA A 772 -11.34 28.65 -27.35
CA ALA A 772 -10.82 29.89 -26.79
C ALA A 772 -9.29 29.86 -26.84
N GLY A 773 -8.67 30.84 -27.48
CA GLY A 773 -7.22 30.97 -27.57
C GLY A 773 -6.82 32.36 -27.17
N VAL A 774 -6.10 32.53 -26.07
CA VAL A 774 -5.83 33.85 -25.51
C VAL A 774 -4.37 33.94 -25.06
N SER A 775 -3.65 34.93 -25.56
CA SER A 775 -2.28 35.21 -25.16
C SER A 775 -2.25 36.31 -24.09
N HIS A 776 -1.31 36.23 -23.15
CA HIS A 776 -1.15 37.21 -22.05
C HIS A 776 -2.38 37.40 -21.14
N LEU A 777 -3.20 36.35 -20.98
CA LEU A 777 -4.41 36.40 -20.17
C LEU A 777 -4.09 36.66 -18.69
N ARG A 778 -4.72 37.68 -18.08
CA ARG A 778 -4.73 37.89 -16.62
C ARG A 778 -6.06 37.53 -15.99
N SER A 779 -7.14 37.99 -16.61
CA SER A 779 -8.49 37.61 -16.21
C SER A 779 -9.40 37.56 -17.42
N ALA A 780 -10.26 36.55 -17.49
CA ALA A 780 -11.37 36.49 -18.43
C ALA A 780 -12.65 36.23 -17.63
N ARG A 781 -13.72 36.90 -18.03
CA ARG A 781 -15.07 36.65 -17.55
C ARG A 781 -15.98 36.74 -18.76
N ILE A 782 -16.40 35.58 -19.24
CA ILE A 782 -17.45 35.45 -20.23
C ILE A 782 -18.70 35.16 -19.41
N GLU A 783 -19.76 35.93 -19.56
CA GLU A 783 -21.01 35.72 -18.85
C GLU A 783 -22.13 35.81 -19.89
N THR A 784 -22.84 34.72 -20.05
CA THR A 784 -24.03 34.67 -20.89
C THR A 784 -25.23 34.43 -19.97
N ARG A 785 -26.18 35.36 -20.02
CA ARG A 785 -27.40 35.31 -19.24
C ARG A 785 -28.57 35.24 -20.20
N LYS A 786 -29.25 34.09 -20.22
CA LYS A 786 -30.59 33.95 -20.79
C LYS A 786 -31.58 34.31 -19.69
N THR A 787 -32.27 35.43 -19.85
CA THR A 787 -33.40 35.79 -18.99
C THR A 787 -34.68 35.63 -19.78
N GLU A 788 -35.86 35.65 -19.13
CA GLU A 788 -37.14 35.67 -19.85
C GLU A 788 -37.27 36.86 -20.83
N LEU A 789 -36.37 37.84 -20.76
CA LEU A 789 -36.46 39.10 -21.46
C LEU A 789 -35.24 39.39 -22.37
N GLU A 790 -34.04 39.07 -21.93
CA GLU A 790 -32.82 39.46 -22.63
C GLU A 790 -31.81 38.33 -22.66
N ASP A 791 -31.15 38.20 -23.80
CA ASP A 791 -29.95 37.39 -23.98
C ASP A 791 -28.75 38.33 -23.94
N VAL A 792 -28.06 38.34 -22.81
CA VAL A 792 -26.90 39.20 -22.57
C VAL A 792 -25.64 38.36 -22.64
N THR A 793 -24.75 38.71 -23.56
CA THR A 793 -23.39 38.16 -23.63
C THR A 793 -22.40 39.24 -23.21
N ASP A 794 -21.78 39.07 -22.05
CA ASP A 794 -20.76 39.97 -21.51
C ASP A 794 -19.40 39.28 -21.59
N VAL A 795 -18.48 39.83 -22.38
CA VAL A 795 -17.12 39.33 -22.51
C VAL A 795 -16.18 40.38 -21.92
N GLN A 796 -15.61 40.07 -20.78
CA GLN A 796 -14.59 40.89 -20.11
C GLN A 796 -13.27 40.16 -20.18
N VAL A 797 -12.28 40.78 -20.83
CA VAL A 797 -10.93 40.22 -20.96
C VAL A 797 -9.90 41.26 -20.54
N ASP A 798 -8.96 40.85 -19.70
CA ASP A 798 -7.79 41.64 -19.34
C ASP A 798 -6.56 41.07 -20.03
N LEU A 799 -6.23 41.68 -21.18
CA LEU A 799 -5.16 41.29 -22.10
C LEU A 799 -4.12 42.42 -22.20
N PRO A 800 -3.30 42.66 -21.16
CA PRO A 800 -2.27 43.68 -21.24
C PRO A 800 -1.28 43.36 -22.37
N ASP A 801 -1.10 44.32 -23.27
CA ASP A 801 -0.08 44.30 -24.32
C ASP A 801 -0.20 43.13 -25.33
N SER A 802 -1.39 42.55 -25.56
CA SER A 802 -1.54 41.52 -26.60
C SER A 802 -1.29 42.12 -27.99
N PRO A 803 -0.30 41.62 -28.76
CA PRO A 803 -0.04 42.10 -30.10
C PRO A 803 -0.99 41.48 -31.14
N ARG A 804 -1.89 40.58 -30.72
CA ARG A 804 -2.70 39.74 -31.61
C ARG A 804 -4.11 40.30 -31.75
N VAL A 805 -4.71 40.03 -32.89
CA VAL A 805 -6.13 40.31 -33.13
C VAL A 805 -6.96 39.36 -32.28
N PHE A 806 -7.99 39.86 -31.59
CA PHE A 806 -8.93 39.04 -30.81
C PHE A 806 -10.20 38.82 -31.63
N ALA A 807 -10.37 37.63 -32.19
CA ALA A 807 -11.54 37.24 -32.97
C ALA A 807 -12.67 36.73 -32.07
N ILE A 808 -13.91 36.95 -32.50
CA ILE A 808 -15.12 36.37 -31.93
C ILE A 808 -15.85 35.71 -33.09
N ASP A 809 -16.26 34.45 -32.97
CA ASP A 809 -17.13 33.76 -33.94
C ASP A 809 -18.10 32.86 -33.17
N MET A 810 -19.30 33.38 -32.92
CA MET A 810 -20.34 32.69 -32.18
C MET A 810 -21.45 32.31 -33.16
N ARG A 811 -21.92 31.08 -33.09
CA ARG A 811 -23.04 30.55 -33.87
C ARG A 811 -23.93 29.73 -32.96
N THR A 812 -25.21 30.05 -32.94
CA THR A 812 -26.21 29.37 -32.11
C THR A 812 -27.39 28.98 -32.96
N PHE A 813 -28.12 27.94 -32.58
CA PHE A 813 -29.35 27.56 -33.25
C PHE A 813 -30.56 27.91 -32.40
N ASP A 814 -31.49 28.66 -32.99
CA ASP A 814 -32.81 28.86 -32.38
C ASP A 814 -33.67 27.63 -32.66
N GLU A 815 -33.91 26.82 -31.62
CA GLU A 815 -34.75 25.62 -31.72
C GLU A 815 -36.21 25.93 -32.10
N ILE A 816 -36.71 27.11 -31.74
CA ILE A 816 -38.10 27.51 -32.00
C ILE A 816 -38.27 27.84 -33.48
N GLU A 817 -37.32 28.57 -34.07
CA GLU A 817 -37.40 29.05 -35.45
C GLU A 817 -36.71 28.14 -36.46
N GLY A 818 -35.83 27.27 -35.99
CA GLY A 818 -35.05 26.37 -36.84
C GLY A 818 -34.00 27.09 -37.69
N VAL A 819 -33.52 28.25 -37.23
CA VAL A 819 -32.51 29.07 -37.92
C VAL A 819 -31.21 29.16 -37.11
N GLU A 820 -30.09 29.20 -37.82
CA GLU A 820 -28.78 29.48 -37.25
C GLU A 820 -28.60 31.00 -37.17
N GLU A 821 -28.24 31.49 -35.99
CA GLU A 821 -27.84 32.87 -35.76
C GLU A 821 -26.32 32.91 -35.53
N PHE A 822 -25.68 34.01 -35.90
CA PHE A 822 -24.27 34.24 -35.65
C PHE A 822 -23.93 35.65 -35.19
N VAL A 823 -22.82 35.74 -34.46
CA VAL A 823 -22.12 36.96 -34.10
C VAL A 823 -20.64 36.71 -34.32
N ARG A 824 -20.03 37.35 -35.33
CA ARG A 824 -18.60 37.25 -35.59
C ARG A 824 -17.94 38.61 -35.70
N GLY A 825 -16.66 38.71 -35.39
CA GLY A 825 -15.98 40.00 -35.34
C GLY A 825 -14.53 39.87 -34.93
N TYR A 826 -13.82 40.99 -34.88
CA TYR A 826 -12.51 41.04 -34.26
C TYR A 826 -12.16 42.41 -33.67
N VAL A 827 -11.23 42.39 -32.71
CA VAL A 827 -10.65 43.55 -32.05
C VAL A 827 -9.16 43.57 -32.39
N ASP A 828 -8.69 44.59 -33.11
CA ASP A 828 -7.26 44.72 -33.39
C ASP A 828 -6.52 45.23 -32.15
N ARG A 829 -5.58 44.42 -31.64
CA ARG A 829 -4.74 44.72 -30.45
C ARG A 829 -5.57 45.14 -29.24
N PRO A 830 -6.35 44.23 -28.64
CA PRO A 830 -7.13 44.54 -27.45
C PRO A 830 -6.22 45.08 -26.34
N GLN A 831 -6.77 45.95 -25.51
CA GLN A 831 -6.04 46.60 -24.42
C GLN A 831 -6.39 45.96 -23.08
N ALA A 832 -5.66 46.32 -22.02
CA ALA A 832 -6.04 45.92 -20.66
C ALA A 832 -7.50 46.35 -20.35
N ARG A 833 -8.22 45.50 -19.59
CA ARG A 833 -9.62 45.69 -19.21
C ARG A 833 -10.57 45.94 -20.40
N THR A 834 -10.40 45.19 -21.49
CA THR A 834 -11.33 45.24 -22.62
C THR A 834 -12.64 44.54 -22.24
N GLU A 835 -13.74 45.27 -22.17
CA GLU A 835 -15.11 44.78 -21.97
C GLU A 835 -15.89 44.96 -23.27
N ILE A 836 -16.47 43.87 -23.77
CA ILE A 836 -17.40 43.84 -24.89
C ILE A 836 -18.68 43.21 -24.39
N ARG A 837 -19.70 44.05 -24.20
CA ARG A 837 -21.04 43.59 -23.83
C ARG A 837 -21.96 43.69 -25.01
N MET A 838 -22.53 42.56 -25.41
CA MET A 838 -23.55 42.46 -26.43
C MET A 838 -24.88 42.10 -25.78
N ARG A 839 -25.93 42.82 -26.14
CA ARG A 839 -27.30 42.55 -25.71
C ARG A 839 -28.14 42.28 -26.93
N ALA A 840 -28.86 41.15 -26.92
CA ALA A 840 -29.86 40.80 -27.91
C ALA A 840 -31.22 40.56 -27.21
N PRO A 841 -32.34 40.76 -27.92
CA PRO A 841 -33.66 40.33 -27.44
C PRO A 841 -33.67 38.82 -27.17
N ALA A 842 -34.28 38.35 -26.08
CA ALA A 842 -34.51 36.92 -25.87
C ALA A 842 -35.66 36.40 -26.76
N ASP A 843 -35.60 35.12 -27.10
CA ASP A 843 -36.64 34.42 -27.87
C ASP A 843 -37.99 34.39 -27.13
N GLY A 844 -39.09 34.57 -27.85
CA GLY A 844 -40.45 34.34 -27.32
C GLY A 844 -41.08 35.49 -26.53
N VAL A 845 -40.48 36.68 -26.52
CA VAL A 845 -41.06 37.86 -25.86
C VAL A 845 -42.19 38.42 -26.76
N PRO A 846 -43.45 38.51 -26.28
CA PRO A 846 -44.61 38.83 -27.12
C PRO A 846 -44.65 40.28 -27.64
N ASP A 847 -43.77 41.16 -27.17
CA ASP A 847 -43.63 42.55 -27.59
C ASP A 847 -42.30 42.73 -28.34
N GLU A 848 -42.21 42.11 -29.52
CA GLU A 848 -41.02 42.10 -30.38
C GLU A 848 -40.57 43.50 -30.85
N ASP A 849 -41.43 44.51 -30.72
CA ASP A 849 -41.11 45.92 -31.00
C ASP A 849 -40.32 46.61 -29.85
N GLU A 850 -40.00 45.88 -28.77
CA GLU A 850 -39.47 46.50 -27.55
C GLU A 850 -37.95 46.50 -27.34
N ARG A 851 -37.15 45.67 -28.04
CA ARG A 851 -35.75 45.41 -27.63
C ARG A 851 -34.70 45.61 -28.71
N ALA A 852 -33.67 46.37 -28.36
CA ALA A 852 -32.57 46.76 -29.25
C ALA A 852 -31.36 45.85 -29.10
N THR A 853 -30.66 45.61 -30.22
CA THR A 853 -29.32 45.05 -30.19
C THR A 853 -28.35 46.14 -29.77
N ALA A 854 -27.64 45.94 -28.67
CA ALA A 854 -26.68 46.93 -28.17
C ALA A 854 -25.30 46.30 -27.96
N ILE A 855 -24.27 46.96 -28.48
CA ILE A 855 -22.86 46.66 -28.23
C ILE A 855 -22.28 47.77 -27.39
N ARG A 856 -21.67 47.42 -26.27
CA ARG A 856 -20.90 48.31 -25.43
C ARG A 856 -19.47 47.83 -25.38
N TYR A 857 -18.56 48.66 -25.86
CA TYR A 857 -17.13 48.46 -25.79
C TYR A 857 -16.51 49.41 -24.76
N ARG A 858 -15.64 48.89 -23.92
CA ARG A 858 -14.80 49.67 -23.00
C ARG A 858 -13.40 49.09 -22.95
N ALA A 859 -12.39 49.94 -22.86
CA ALA A 859 -11.00 49.52 -22.71
C ALA A 859 -10.15 50.57 -21.99
N ALA A 860 -8.95 50.20 -21.54
CA ALA A 860 -8.02 51.14 -20.89
C ALA A 860 -7.47 52.21 -21.86
N ALA A 861 -7.35 51.87 -23.15
CA ALA A 861 -6.84 52.72 -24.21
C ALA A 861 -7.64 52.54 -25.52
N PRO A 862 -7.58 53.51 -26.46
CA PRO A 862 -8.15 53.35 -27.80
C PRO A 862 -7.54 52.16 -28.55
N ILE A 863 -8.30 51.57 -29.47
CA ILE A 863 -7.82 50.51 -30.38
C ILE A 863 -7.91 50.98 -31.83
N SER A 864 -7.15 50.32 -32.71
CA SER A 864 -7.09 50.65 -34.13
C SER A 864 -8.39 50.32 -34.84
N GLU A 865 -8.97 49.15 -34.58
CA GLU A 865 -10.09 48.64 -35.35
C GLU A 865 -10.97 47.67 -34.54
N LEU A 866 -12.29 47.81 -34.70
CA LEU A 866 -13.31 46.87 -34.25
C LEU A 866 -14.15 46.47 -35.45
N HIS A 867 -14.17 45.19 -35.76
CA HIS A 867 -15.03 44.60 -36.79
C HIS A 867 -16.12 43.76 -36.11
N LEU A 868 -17.36 43.88 -36.59
CA LEU A 868 -18.50 43.13 -36.08
C LEU A 868 -19.47 42.80 -37.21
N GLU A 869 -19.94 41.57 -37.24
CA GLU A 869 -20.95 41.06 -38.13
C GLU A 869 -21.94 40.19 -37.35
N THR A 870 -23.23 40.39 -37.53
CA THR A 870 -24.27 39.64 -36.82
C THR A 870 -25.57 39.63 -37.60
N ASP A 871 -26.29 38.52 -37.58
CA ASP A 871 -27.68 38.41 -38.04
C ASP A 871 -28.67 38.22 -36.88
N ARG A 872 -28.19 38.19 -35.62
CA ARG A 872 -29.05 38.17 -34.44
C ARG A 872 -30.09 39.29 -34.42
N GLY A 873 -31.32 38.87 -34.14
CA GLY A 873 -32.51 39.72 -34.00
C GLY A 873 -33.45 39.55 -35.19
N LYS A 874 -34.65 39.00 -34.96
CA LYS A 874 -35.63 38.57 -35.97
C LYS A 874 -35.94 39.54 -37.13
N LYS A 875 -35.77 40.85 -36.93
CA LYS A 875 -36.02 41.92 -37.93
C LYS A 875 -34.73 42.54 -38.51
N LEU A 876 -33.57 42.09 -38.04
CA LEU A 876 -32.25 42.48 -38.50
C LEU A 876 -31.76 41.40 -39.44
N GLY A 877 -31.61 41.71 -40.72
CA GLY A 877 -31.13 40.68 -41.65
C GLY A 877 -29.64 40.43 -41.61
N LEU A 878 -28.87 41.49 -41.39
CA LEU A 878 -27.41 41.45 -41.29
C LEU A 878 -26.92 42.83 -40.86
N LEU A 879 -26.18 42.91 -39.76
CA LEU A 879 -25.31 44.01 -39.44
C LEU A 879 -23.89 43.61 -39.81
N HIS A 880 -23.19 44.44 -40.57
CA HIS A 880 -21.76 44.33 -40.85
C HIS A 880 -21.14 45.70 -40.63
N ALA A 881 -20.33 45.85 -39.59
CA ALA A 881 -19.71 47.11 -39.19
C ALA A 881 -18.20 46.97 -38.99
N THR A 882 -17.44 47.96 -39.45
CA THR A 882 -16.02 48.16 -39.15
C THR A 882 -15.87 49.58 -38.59
N VAL A 883 -15.25 49.68 -37.42
CA VAL A 883 -15.01 50.95 -36.72
C VAL A 883 -13.51 51.10 -36.53
N ALA A 884 -12.90 52.09 -37.19
CA ALA A 884 -11.49 52.44 -37.01
C ALA A 884 -11.33 53.59 -36.00
N ASN A 885 -10.17 53.62 -35.33
CA ASN A 885 -9.84 54.55 -34.23
C ASN A 885 -10.86 54.49 -33.09
N VAL A 886 -11.18 53.28 -32.63
CA VAL A 886 -12.20 53.06 -31.61
C VAL A 886 -11.73 53.68 -30.29
N PRO A 887 -12.56 54.53 -29.66
CA PRO A 887 -12.20 55.21 -28.43
C PRO A 887 -12.25 54.28 -27.21
N LYS A 888 -11.82 54.78 -26.04
CA LYS A 888 -11.82 53.99 -24.79
C LYS A 888 -13.21 53.48 -24.39
N GLN A 889 -14.26 54.15 -24.84
CA GLN A 889 -15.65 53.76 -24.61
C GLN A 889 -16.44 54.01 -25.89
N LEU A 890 -17.13 52.98 -26.38
CA LEU A 890 -18.01 53.06 -27.54
C LEU A 890 -19.31 52.32 -27.18
N ASP A 891 -20.44 53.00 -27.22
CA ASP A 891 -21.74 52.34 -27.21
C ASP A 891 -22.38 52.44 -28.60
N VAL A 892 -22.82 51.30 -29.12
CA VAL A 892 -23.56 51.15 -30.38
C VAL A 892 -24.90 50.52 -30.03
N CYS A 893 -26.00 51.19 -30.33
CA CYS A 893 -27.34 50.64 -30.23
C CYS A 893 -27.94 50.57 -31.63
N PHE A 894 -28.47 49.43 -32.02
CA PHE A 894 -29.22 49.25 -33.25
C PHE A 894 -30.59 48.58 -32.99
N HIS A 895 -31.66 49.05 -33.65
CA HIS A 895 -32.99 48.44 -33.57
C HIS A 895 -33.76 48.59 -34.90
N ALA A 896 -34.45 47.53 -35.33
CA ALA A 896 -35.45 47.57 -36.42
C ALA A 896 -36.76 48.21 -35.92
N GLY A 897 -36.70 49.50 -35.59
CA GLY A 897 -37.74 50.22 -34.86
C GLY A 897 -37.21 51.54 -34.29
N SER A 898 -37.79 52.02 -33.18
CA SER A 898 -37.50 53.34 -32.61
C SER A 898 -36.69 53.33 -31.30
N LYS A 899 -36.17 52.18 -30.86
CA LYS A 899 -35.63 52.05 -29.49
C LYS A 899 -34.20 52.53 -29.31
N CYS A 900 -33.39 52.59 -30.36
CA CYS A 900 -32.06 53.19 -30.30
C CYS A 900 -32.08 54.69 -30.55
N ARG A 901 -33.18 55.33 -30.14
CA ARG A 901 -33.36 56.76 -30.27
C ARG A 901 -32.71 57.49 -29.12
N ARG A 902 -31.99 58.54 -29.47
CA ARG A 902 -31.56 59.53 -28.49
C ARG A 902 -32.79 60.23 -27.89
N ASN A 903 -32.75 60.45 -26.58
CA ASN A 903 -33.78 61.22 -25.87
C ASN A 903 -33.94 62.61 -26.51
N GLY A 904 -35.14 62.90 -27.04
CA GLY A 904 -35.44 64.13 -27.78
C GLY A 904 -35.62 63.96 -29.29
N SER A 905 -35.35 62.77 -29.85
CA SER A 905 -35.76 62.42 -31.21
C SER A 905 -37.30 62.48 -31.37
N PRO A 906 -37.83 62.92 -32.53
CA PRO A 906 -39.27 63.02 -32.75
C PRO A 906 -39.96 61.65 -32.62
N ASN A 907 -41.11 61.54 -31.94
CA ASN A 907 -41.75 60.26 -31.62
C ASN A 907 -42.57 59.65 -32.79
N PHE A 908 -41.92 59.39 -33.93
CA PHE A 908 -42.54 58.73 -35.10
C PHE A 908 -42.27 57.22 -35.12
N ALA A 909 -43.14 56.43 -35.75
CA ALA A 909 -42.83 55.04 -36.10
C ALA A 909 -41.56 55.03 -36.96
N SER A 910 -40.49 54.46 -36.41
CA SER A 910 -39.21 54.33 -37.11
C SER A 910 -39.10 52.90 -37.59
N GLU A 911 -38.64 52.69 -38.82
CA GLU A 911 -38.34 51.35 -39.32
C GLU A 911 -36.97 50.88 -38.83
N ALA A 912 -36.05 51.82 -38.59
CA ALA A 912 -34.74 51.55 -38.03
C ALA A 912 -34.25 52.73 -37.19
N SER A 913 -33.51 52.43 -36.12
CA SER A 913 -32.77 53.42 -35.32
C SER A 913 -31.36 52.89 -35.02
N LEU A 914 -30.38 53.78 -35.09
CA LEU A 914 -28.97 53.53 -34.79
C LEU A 914 -28.44 54.69 -33.95
N GLU A 915 -27.85 54.38 -32.81
CA GLU A 915 -27.10 55.35 -32.00
C GLU A 915 -25.67 54.85 -31.77
N ILE A 916 -24.71 55.75 -31.99
CA ILE A 916 -23.28 55.54 -31.74
C ILE A 916 -22.80 56.69 -30.86
N THR A 917 -22.24 56.40 -29.68
CA THR A 917 -21.68 57.40 -28.76
C THR A 917 -20.28 57.00 -28.32
N ASP A 918 -19.34 57.95 -28.36
CA ASP A 918 -17.98 57.79 -27.84
C ASP A 918 -17.83 58.18 -26.36
N ASN A 919 -18.93 58.64 -25.74
CA ASN A 919 -19.00 59.15 -24.37
C ASN A 919 -17.94 60.22 -24.04
N GLY A 920 -17.49 60.98 -25.04
CA GLY A 920 -16.48 62.03 -24.92
C GLY A 920 -15.05 61.51 -24.75
N SER A 921 -14.81 60.22 -25.01
CA SER A 921 -13.52 59.58 -24.75
C SER A 921 -12.52 59.63 -25.92
N SER A 922 -12.95 60.08 -27.10
CA SER A 922 -12.09 60.21 -28.29
C SER A 922 -11.43 61.60 -28.41
N GLN A 923 -10.15 61.64 -28.79
CA GLN A 923 -9.50 62.87 -29.29
C GLN A 923 -9.34 62.87 -30.82
N GLN A 924 -9.59 61.73 -31.47
CA GLN A 924 -9.52 61.55 -32.91
C GLN A 924 -10.89 61.07 -33.41
N PRO A 925 -11.35 61.51 -34.60
CA PRO A 925 -12.60 61.03 -35.16
C PRO A 925 -12.53 59.52 -35.41
N MET A 926 -13.56 58.79 -34.98
CA MET A 926 -13.74 57.38 -35.32
C MET A 926 -14.31 57.25 -36.73
N THR A 927 -13.81 56.32 -37.54
CA THR A 927 -14.34 56.07 -38.89
C THR A 927 -15.24 54.84 -38.84
N VAL A 928 -16.52 54.99 -39.20
CA VAL A 928 -17.49 53.89 -39.24
C VAL A 928 -17.86 53.55 -40.68
N ASP A 929 -17.62 52.29 -41.06
CA ASP A 929 -18.16 51.64 -42.25
C ASP A 929 -19.17 50.59 -41.80
N ALA A 930 -20.45 50.78 -42.08
CA ALA A 930 -21.50 49.85 -41.66
C ALA A 930 -22.46 49.54 -42.79
N LEU A 931 -23.00 48.32 -42.81
CA LEU A 931 -24.10 47.88 -43.64
C LEU A 931 -25.11 47.17 -42.74
N VAL A 932 -26.34 47.68 -42.73
CA VAL A 932 -27.46 47.09 -41.99
C VAL A 932 -28.53 46.69 -42.99
N CYS A 933 -28.91 45.41 -43.01
CA CYS A 933 -30.07 44.90 -43.73
C CYS A 933 -31.30 44.86 -42.83
N LEU A 934 -32.43 45.37 -43.33
CA LEU A 934 -33.68 45.47 -42.56
C LEU A 934 -34.72 44.40 -42.91
N GLU A 935 -34.63 43.78 -44.09
CA GLU A 935 -35.55 42.70 -44.54
C GLU A 935 -34.78 41.74 -45.46
N PRO A 936 -34.14 40.68 -44.94
CA PRO A 936 -33.51 39.68 -45.79
C PRO A 936 -34.54 38.70 -46.36
N GLY A 937 -34.42 38.36 -47.64
CA GLY A 937 -34.98 37.09 -48.15
C GLY A 937 -34.05 35.90 -47.86
N ASN A 938 -32.75 36.17 -47.71
CA ASN A 938 -31.66 35.30 -47.25
C ASN A 938 -30.36 36.15 -47.09
N GLU A 939 -29.30 35.64 -46.46
CA GLU A 939 -27.98 36.32 -46.29
C GLU A 939 -27.34 36.74 -47.63
N ARG A 940 -27.57 35.95 -48.69
CA ARG A 940 -27.03 36.18 -50.04
C ARG A 940 -27.59 37.46 -50.66
N ASP A 941 -28.86 37.75 -50.40
CA ASP A 941 -29.56 38.95 -50.88
C ASP A 941 -28.97 40.23 -50.25
N CYS A 942 -28.46 40.14 -49.01
CA CYS A 942 -27.85 41.26 -48.29
C CYS A 942 -26.46 41.65 -48.82
N ARG A 943 -25.64 40.65 -49.19
CA ARG A 943 -24.27 40.89 -49.66
C ARG A 943 -24.21 41.28 -51.14
N SER A 944 -25.09 40.70 -51.97
CA SER A 944 -25.19 41.06 -53.40
C SER A 944 -25.66 42.51 -53.56
N SER A 945 -24.95 43.36 -54.33
CA SER A 945 -25.42 44.73 -54.61
C SER A 945 -26.77 44.78 -55.32
N ASP A 946 -27.12 43.69 -56.01
CA ASP A 946 -28.20 43.66 -56.98
C ASP A 946 -29.53 43.19 -56.39
N HIS A 947 -29.53 42.70 -55.14
CA HIS A 947 -30.69 42.03 -54.51
C HIS A 947 -31.08 42.63 -53.15
N ARG A 948 -30.43 43.74 -52.72
CA ARG A 948 -30.72 44.38 -51.42
C ARG A 948 -32.05 45.14 -51.49
N LYS A 949 -33.09 44.63 -50.84
CA LYS A 949 -34.41 45.26 -50.81
C LYS A 949 -34.48 46.45 -49.85
N LYS A 950 -33.90 46.35 -48.65
CA LYS A 950 -33.84 47.44 -47.66
C LYS A 950 -32.53 47.47 -46.88
N PHE A 951 -31.75 48.56 -46.96
CA PHE A 951 -30.48 48.68 -46.23
C PHE A 951 -30.11 50.10 -45.80
N LEU A 952 -29.27 50.20 -44.77
CA LEU A 952 -28.54 51.40 -44.35
C LEU A 952 -27.03 51.15 -44.50
N ARG A 953 -26.31 52.05 -45.17
CA ARG A 953 -24.86 51.96 -45.35
C ARG A 953 -24.16 53.25 -44.91
N LEU A 954 -23.22 53.13 -43.99
CA LEU A 954 -22.27 54.17 -43.59
C LEU A 954 -20.96 53.91 -44.36
N ARG A 955 -20.36 54.94 -44.98
CA ARG A 955 -18.98 54.85 -45.52
C ARG A 955 -18.10 55.99 -45.06
N ASP A 956 -16.92 55.64 -44.56
CA ASP A 956 -15.89 56.55 -44.10
C ASP A 956 -16.41 57.62 -43.13
N VAL A 957 -17.37 57.25 -42.25
CA VAL A 957 -18.05 58.25 -41.43
C VAL A 957 -17.21 58.58 -40.20
N GLN A 958 -16.57 59.75 -40.21
CA GLN A 958 -15.84 60.34 -39.09
C GLN A 958 -16.81 60.94 -38.08
N LEU A 959 -16.86 60.38 -36.86
CA LEU A 959 -17.88 60.67 -35.87
C LEU A 959 -17.27 60.96 -34.49
N GLY A 960 -18.04 61.66 -33.63
CA GLY A 960 -17.88 61.60 -32.18
C GLY A 960 -19.15 61.06 -31.52
N ASP A 961 -20.31 61.65 -31.84
CA ASP A 961 -21.64 61.16 -31.44
C ASP A 961 -22.58 61.18 -32.67
N LEU A 962 -23.34 60.11 -32.89
CA LEU A 962 -24.30 59.99 -33.99
C LEU A 962 -25.58 59.30 -33.51
N ALA A 963 -26.73 59.90 -33.73
CA ALA A 963 -28.02 59.21 -33.70
C ALA A 963 -28.67 59.33 -35.07
N PHE A 964 -29.21 58.22 -35.56
CA PHE A 964 -29.79 58.08 -36.88
C PHE A 964 -31.11 57.31 -36.78
N ASP A 965 -32.22 57.92 -37.22
CA ASP A 965 -33.51 57.25 -37.29
C ASP A 965 -34.07 57.29 -38.71
N VAL A 966 -34.51 56.14 -39.22
CA VAL A 966 -35.30 56.04 -40.45
C VAL A 966 -36.77 56.00 -40.05
N MET A 967 -37.53 56.98 -40.52
CA MET A 967 -38.96 57.12 -40.24
C MET A 967 -39.75 56.93 -41.52
N VAL A 968 -40.74 56.04 -41.48
CA VAL A 968 -41.71 55.91 -42.56
C VAL A 968 -43.07 56.33 -42.02
N ALA A 969 -43.57 57.46 -42.51
CA ALA A 969 -44.93 57.88 -42.19
C ALA A 969 -45.91 56.93 -42.90
N PRO A 970 -47.06 56.57 -42.30
CA PRO A 970 -48.08 55.76 -42.98
C PRO A 970 -48.49 56.42 -44.31
N GLY A 971 -48.15 55.77 -45.44
CA GLY A 971 -48.39 56.30 -46.79
C GLY A 971 -47.48 57.46 -47.24
N GLY A 972 -46.35 57.69 -46.58
CA GLY A 972 -45.44 58.81 -46.83
C GLY A 972 -44.03 58.41 -47.29
N ILE A 973 -43.29 59.41 -47.80
CA ILE A 973 -41.89 59.28 -48.23
C ILE A 973 -41.00 58.96 -47.01
N PRO A 974 -40.07 57.98 -47.09
CA PRO A 974 -39.11 57.71 -46.02
C PRO A 974 -38.31 58.96 -45.68
N ARG A 975 -38.13 59.20 -44.39
CA ARG A 975 -37.45 60.37 -43.83
C ARG A 975 -36.32 59.91 -42.92
N ALA A 976 -35.14 60.51 -43.03
CA ALA A 976 -34.03 60.25 -42.13
C ALA A 976 -33.87 61.41 -41.13
N TYR A 977 -33.78 61.06 -39.85
CA TYR A 977 -33.38 61.96 -38.77
C TYR A 977 -31.93 61.70 -38.42
N ILE A 978 -31.10 62.74 -38.41
CA ILE A 978 -29.67 62.64 -38.07
C ILE A 978 -29.37 63.67 -36.99
N ASP A 979 -28.86 63.22 -35.84
CA ASP A 979 -28.39 64.07 -34.75
C ASP A 979 -26.92 63.77 -34.42
N THR A 980 -26.07 64.77 -34.66
CA THR A 980 -24.62 64.68 -34.50
C THR A 980 -24.13 65.24 -33.16
N ALA A 981 -25.06 65.66 -32.28
CA ALA A 981 -24.76 66.34 -31.02
C ALA A 981 -23.76 67.51 -31.19
N ASN A 982 -23.86 68.25 -32.30
CA ASN A 982 -22.97 69.37 -32.64
C ASN A 982 -21.51 69.00 -32.97
N ARG A 983 -21.19 67.72 -33.13
CA ARG A 983 -19.86 67.27 -33.57
C ARG A 983 -19.83 67.18 -35.10
N PRO A 984 -18.69 67.49 -35.74
CA PRO A 984 -18.57 67.38 -37.19
C PRO A 984 -18.68 65.91 -37.61
N VAL A 985 -19.48 65.66 -38.64
CA VAL A 985 -19.58 64.37 -39.33
C VAL A 985 -19.09 64.53 -40.77
N ILE A 986 -18.11 63.72 -41.16
CA ILE A 986 -17.56 63.66 -42.53
C ILE A 986 -17.74 62.24 -43.03
N GLY A 987 -18.25 62.02 -44.25
CA GLY A 987 -18.46 60.66 -44.79
C GLY A 987 -19.74 60.56 -45.63
N SER A 988 -20.26 59.35 -45.87
CA SER A 988 -21.52 59.14 -46.57
C SER A 988 -22.47 58.19 -45.83
N ILE A 989 -23.77 58.50 -45.90
CA ILE A 989 -24.86 57.69 -45.35
C ILE A 989 -25.83 57.41 -46.51
N ASP A 990 -26.08 56.14 -46.79
CA ASP A 990 -26.87 55.67 -47.92
C ASP A 990 -27.97 54.73 -47.42
N TYR A 991 -29.22 55.13 -47.56
CA TYR A 991 -30.40 54.32 -47.21
C TYR A 991 -31.19 54.01 -48.48
N ARG A 992 -31.53 52.73 -48.68
CA ARG A 992 -32.32 52.27 -49.83
C ARG A 992 -33.52 51.47 -49.35
N ASP A 993 -34.67 51.73 -49.96
CA ASP A 993 -35.94 51.04 -49.73
C ASP A 993 -36.60 50.77 -51.09
N ASP A 994 -36.44 49.57 -51.62
CA ASP A 994 -37.07 49.13 -52.87
C ASP A 994 -38.51 48.66 -52.56
N LEU A 995 -39.40 49.62 -52.27
CA LEU A 995 -40.83 49.37 -52.41
C LEU A 995 -41.17 49.34 -53.92
N ASP A 996 -41.74 48.22 -54.37
CA ASP A 996 -42.15 47.90 -55.77
C ASP A 996 -43.22 48.84 -56.38
N PHE A 997 -43.29 50.11 -55.97
CA PHE A 997 -44.17 51.10 -56.58
C PHE A 997 -43.51 51.69 -57.84
N PRO A 998 -44.08 51.47 -59.04
CA PRO A 998 -43.56 52.07 -60.26
C PRO A 998 -43.81 53.59 -60.23
N GLY A 999 -42.82 54.35 -59.75
CA GLY A 999 -42.82 55.82 -59.75
C GLY A 999 -42.43 56.51 -58.43
N SER A 1000 -42.09 55.80 -57.35
CA SER A 1000 -41.71 56.43 -56.07
C SER A 1000 -40.21 56.32 -55.77
N TRP A 1001 -39.65 57.44 -55.28
CA TRP A 1001 -38.36 57.64 -54.65
C TRP A 1001 -37.83 56.38 -53.92
N SER A 1002 -36.83 55.69 -54.47
CA SER A 1002 -36.36 54.38 -53.98
C SER A 1002 -35.10 54.44 -53.10
N GLY A 1003 -34.72 55.61 -52.59
CA GLY A 1003 -33.60 55.74 -51.65
C GLY A 1003 -33.24 57.18 -51.33
N ALA A 1004 -32.51 57.35 -50.22
CA ALA A 1004 -31.92 58.60 -49.79
C ALA A 1004 -30.41 58.37 -49.56
N SER A 1005 -29.57 58.98 -50.40
CA SER A 1005 -28.13 59.04 -50.18
C SER A 1005 -27.73 60.45 -49.78
N ALA A 1006 -26.94 60.59 -48.73
CA ALA A 1006 -26.36 61.84 -48.29
C ALA A 1006 -24.84 61.68 -48.17
N THR A 1007 -24.09 62.51 -48.88
CA THR A 1007 -22.63 62.61 -48.75
C THR A 1007 -22.28 63.93 -48.07
N PHE A 1008 -21.42 63.89 -47.06
CA PHE A 1008 -20.99 65.02 -46.26
C PHE A 1008 -19.48 65.22 -46.47
N GLY A 1009 -19.12 66.22 -47.28
CA GLY A 1009 -17.72 66.56 -47.57
C GLY A 1009 -17.48 68.07 -47.43
N GLY A 1010 -16.51 68.45 -46.60
CA GLY A 1010 -16.08 69.83 -46.35
C GLY A 1010 -15.12 69.90 -45.14
N PRO A 1011 -14.23 70.91 -45.05
CA PRO A 1011 -13.21 70.99 -43.99
C PRO A 1011 -13.79 71.07 -42.56
N ASP A 1012 -15.05 71.50 -42.42
CA ASP A 1012 -15.73 71.66 -41.13
C ASP A 1012 -16.76 70.55 -40.81
N GLY A 1013 -17.00 69.61 -41.74
CA GLY A 1013 -18.01 68.54 -41.63
C GLY A 1013 -19.46 69.03 -41.58
N LEU A 1014 -20.42 68.09 -41.56
CA LEU A 1014 -21.82 68.37 -41.20
C LEU A 1014 -21.91 68.52 -39.68
N ARG A 1015 -22.44 69.65 -39.20
CA ARG A 1015 -22.83 69.82 -37.79
C ARG A 1015 -24.34 70.04 -37.74
N ALA A 1016 -25.07 69.02 -37.32
CA ALA A 1016 -26.52 69.11 -37.11
C ALA A 1016 -26.81 69.12 -35.60
N ARG A 1017 -27.41 70.19 -35.11
CA ARG A 1017 -27.94 70.29 -33.73
C ARG A 1017 -29.45 70.26 -33.81
N HIS A 1018 -30.07 69.40 -33.00
CA HIS A 1018 -31.47 69.49 -32.58
C HIS A 1018 -32.48 69.88 -33.69
N ARG A 1019 -33.20 68.88 -34.24
CA ARG A 1019 -34.34 69.02 -35.18
C ARG A 1019 -34.02 69.28 -36.67
N SER A 1020 -32.80 69.03 -37.14
CA SER A 1020 -32.52 69.08 -38.59
C SER A 1020 -33.17 67.89 -39.30
N PHE A 1021 -34.22 68.18 -40.07
CA PHE A 1021 -35.03 67.18 -40.80
C PHE A 1021 -34.50 67.07 -42.24
N ILE A 1022 -34.11 65.88 -42.68
CA ILE A 1022 -33.77 65.65 -44.10
C ILE A 1022 -34.99 64.98 -44.75
N GLY A 1023 -35.86 65.81 -45.33
CA GLY A 1023 -37.00 65.36 -46.12
C GLY A 1023 -37.31 66.37 -47.21
N PRO A 1024 -37.91 65.96 -48.34
CA PRO A 1024 -38.11 66.83 -49.50
C PRO A 1024 -39.02 68.06 -49.27
N VAL A 1025 -39.58 68.27 -48.06
CA VAL A 1025 -40.56 69.36 -47.82
C VAL A 1025 -40.62 69.93 -46.39
N GLY A 1026 -39.57 69.83 -45.56
CA GLY A 1026 -39.62 70.30 -44.15
C GLY A 1026 -38.51 71.30 -43.78
N SER A 1027 -38.89 72.46 -43.22
CA SER A 1027 -37.96 73.48 -42.72
C SER A 1027 -37.23 73.02 -41.46
N GLY A 1028 -35.97 72.64 -41.61
CA GLY A 1028 -34.96 72.60 -40.54
C GLY A 1028 -33.75 73.40 -41.00
N GLU A 1029 -33.14 74.18 -40.10
CA GLU A 1029 -31.86 74.83 -40.36
C GLU A 1029 -30.77 73.75 -40.46
N ILE A 1030 -30.19 73.59 -41.65
CA ILE A 1030 -28.94 72.88 -41.84
C ILE A 1030 -27.88 73.97 -42.00
N ALA A 1031 -27.07 74.21 -40.96
CA ALA A 1031 -25.93 75.10 -41.05
C ALA A 1031 -24.84 74.42 -41.89
N CYS A 1032 -24.89 74.61 -43.20
CA CYS A 1032 -23.83 74.18 -44.10
C CYS A 1032 -22.67 75.17 -44.03
N SER A 1033 -21.49 74.71 -43.62
CA SER A 1033 -20.22 75.40 -43.84
C SER A 1033 -20.00 75.60 -45.35
N PRO A 1034 -19.29 76.65 -45.79
CA PRO A 1034 -18.94 76.82 -47.20
C PRO A 1034 -18.19 75.58 -47.72
N GLY A 1035 -18.80 74.85 -48.67
CA GLY A 1035 -18.22 73.64 -49.28
C GLY A 1035 -19.00 72.35 -49.07
N THR A 1036 -20.02 72.32 -48.19
CA THR A 1036 -20.84 71.12 -47.97
C THR A 1036 -21.86 70.94 -49.11
N SER A 1037 -21.77 69.83 -49.85
CA SER A 1037 -22.74 69.49 -50.91
C SER A 1037 -23.64 68.31 -50.51
N MET A 1038 -24.95 68.51 -50.44
CA MET A 1038 -25.93 67.41 -50.29
C MET A 1038 -26.44 67.01 -51.68
N ARG A 1039 -26.21 65.75 -52.09
CA ARG A 1039 -26.69 65.21 -53.37
C ARG A 1039 -27.82 64.21 -53.12
N LEU A 1040 -29.07 64.63 -53.32
CA LEU A 1040 -30.22 63.72 -53.36
C LEU A 1040 -30.25 63.00 -54.72
N VAL A 1041 -29.99 61.70 -54.71
CA VAL A 1041 -30.05 60.86 -55.93
C VAL A 1041 -31.52 60.66 -56.32
N GLY A 1042 -31.90 61.11 -57.53
CA GLY A 1042 -33.27 61.01 -58.05
C GLY A 1042 -33.86 62.30 -58.63
N LEU A 1043 -33.20 63.44 -58.45
CA LEU A 1043 -33.53 64.71 -59.10
C LEU A 1043 -32.48 65.04 -60.19
N PRO A 1044 -32.86 65.67 -61.32
CA PRO A 1044 -31.89 66.24 -62.26
C PRO A 1044 -31.03 67.29 -61.53
N ASP A 1045 -29.73 67.37 -61.86
CA ASP A 1045 -28.73 68.23 -61.21
C ASP A 1045 -29.19 69.70 -61.14
N LEU A 1046 -29.85 70.06 -60.03
CA LEU A 1046 -30.21 71.43 -59.69
C LEU A 1046 -29.32 71.86 -58.51
N PRO A 1047 -28.61 73.01 -58.61
CA PRO A 1047 -27.86 73.55 -57.50
C PRO A 1047 -28.85 74.08 -56.43
N LEU A 1048 -29.22 73.21 -55.48
CA LEU A 1048 -30.16 73.52 -54.39
C LEU A 1048 -29.51 74.30 -53.24
N THR A 1049 -28.25 74.69 -53.37
CA THR A 1049 -27.47 75.43 -52.36
C THR A 1049 -28.18 76.68 -51.82
N PRO A 1050 -28.97 77.46 -52.60
CA PRO A 1050 -29.65 78.65 -52.06
C PRO A 1050 -30.95 78.36 -51.29
N PHE A 1051 -31.58 77.19 -51.46
CA PHE A 1051 -32.93 76.91 -50.93
C PHE A 1051 -32.93 76.12 -49.62
N LEU A 1052 -31.85 75.40 -49.31
CA LEU A 1052 -31.69 74.65 -48.06
C LEU A 1052 -30.80 75.37 -47.03
N CYS A 1053 -30.13 76.45 -47.45
CA CYS A 1053 -29.19 77.24 -46.64
C CYS A 1053 -29.57 78.73 -46.74
N GLY A 1054 -30.77 79.10 -46.28
CA GLY A 1054 -31.28 80.47 -46.38
C GLY A 1054 -31.06 81.28 -45.09
N PHE A 1055 -30.07 82.17 -45.12
CA PHE A 1055 -29.72 83.29 -44.22
C PHE A 1055 -29.57 83.05 -42.71
#